data_AF-A0A1G5EXW4-F1
#
_entry.id   AF-A0A1G5EXW4-F1
#
_cell.length_a   1.000
_cell.length_b   1.000
_cell.length_c   1.000
_cell.angle_alpha   90.00
_cell.angle_beta   90.00
_cell.angle_gamma   90.00
#
_symmetry.space_group_name_H-M   'P 1'
#
loop_
_entity.id
_entity.type
_entity.pdbx_description
1 polymer ?
#
loop_
_entity_poly.entity_id
_entity_poly.type
_entity_poly.pdbx_seq_one_letter_code
_entity_poly.pdbx_strand_id
1 'polypeptide(L)'
;MIKLIFLRRTKMLAKNALVRIISIFIVFILMVSASPINIFAAAKPWDQYTQYLPGQTPIAKRHLRAAWISTVINLDWPSLEARSIENDEERIQRSKDELIEILDRSVEMNMNAVFFQVSPEGDALYKSNIVNWSRYLTGTFGKDPGFDPLAFAIEEAHKRNLELHAWFNPYRVSMYTNEAIVESLNIEKSVFKEHPEWIRTARSRFVVDPGIPDARDWVVGRVMEVVNNYDIDGIHFDDYFYYESYEGELDDKETFRKYNSSQYSNIGDWRRNNTYVLIKELSQKIQITKPWVKFGISPAGVWGNKKDGHTDGSNTNSSLTNYDQSFADTKRWVEEELIDYISPQIYFTFANSRVPYGEISDWWADVVKERNVHLYIGQALYKINDNNDQYFQGNDAVDEFDRQLKFNIMKPEIMGSIMFRFKNFNDAGKQQVVNGMKKNLWATKALVPVMPWKGGQAPDNPTQGKVDSTNQGIKLSWLDNDPNTTYYAVYRMNKGEKIDISSDGSGAYLIGTVRKEQNGLQEFIDKGTIDANKVIYAVTALDRLHNESRELIISTNQSKYFYDVGNQYSWAIDAIDSSYERGIVYGDGKGLFNPGKNTTRGDFILMVVRALELKAEFQDNFSDVPKGVYYYDAIGTARTLGIAKGDGATFNPNGNITREDMMVIMARTLEILDIELEEAGEESLDMYNDASLISDYARQAVASLTKSGLIQGSGDGVKPKHQATRAEIVVVLHRLLQSIDSI
;
A
#
# COMPACT_ATOMS: atom_id res chain seq x y z
N MET A 1 -24.43 95.74 43.74
CA MET A 1 -24.97 95.34 42.42
C MET A 1 -24.00 94.56 41.51
N ILE A 2 -22.70 94.42 41.85
CA ILE A 2 -21.70 93.72 41.00
C ILE A 2 -21.56 92.21 41.33
N LYS A 3 -21.95 91.77 42.54
CA LYS A 3 -21.92 90.35 42.94
C LYS A 3 -23.03 89.47 42.33
N LEU A 4 -24.14 90.06 41.87
CA LEU A 4 -25.29 89.30 41.33
C LEU A 4 -25.18 89.02 39.82
N ILE A 5 -24.35 89.76 39.09
CA ILE A 5 -24.15 89.59 37.64
C ILE A 5 -23.12 88.46 37.36
N PHE A 6 -22.15 88.27 38.26
CA PHE A 6 -21.12 87.23 38.10
C PHE A 6 -21.68 85.81 38.35
N LEU A 7 -22.62 85.65 39.28
CA LEU A 7 -23.23 84.34 39.61
C LEU A 7 -24.27 83.86 38.59
N ARG A 8 -24.85 84.75 37.77
CA ARG A 8 -25.75 84.35 36.66
C ARG A 8 -24.99 83.92 35.41
N ARG A 9 -23.80 84.48 35.13
CA ARG A 9 -22.97 84.07 33.98
C ARG A 9 -22.27 82.72 34.19
N THR A 10 -21.80 82.42 35.41
CA THR A 10 -21.12 81.14 35.70
C THR A 10 -22.08 79.94 35.71
N LYS A 11 -23.32 80.09 36.20
CA LYS A 11 -24.32 79.01 36.13
C LYS A 11 -24.82 78.71 34.71
N MET A 12 -24.83 79.71 33.82
CA MET A 12 -25.28 79.51 32.43
C MET A 12 -24.19 78.85 31.56
N LEU A 13 -22.92 79.20 31.77
CA LEU A 13 -21.78 78.56 31.09
C LEU A 13 -21.58 77.10 31.52
N ALA A 14 -21.77 76.78 32.81
CA ALA A 14 -21.67 75.40 33.30
C ALA A 14 -22.77 74.48 32.75
N LYS A 15 -24.01 74.99 32.60
CA LYS A 15 -25.14 74.20 32.07
C LYS A 15 -24.98 73.90 30.57
N ASN A 16 -24.45 74.84 29.79
CA ASN A 16 -24.18 74.63 28.36
C ASN A 16 -22.96 73.73 28.10
N ALA A 17 -21.95 73.75 28.97
CA ALA A 17 -20.82 72.81 28.89
C ALA A 17 -21.27 71.37 29.21
N LEU A 18 -22.10 71.18 30.25
CA LEU A 18 -22.60 69.85 30.62
C LEU A 18 -23.54 69.26 29.56
N VAL A 19 -24.42 70.07 28.96
CA VAL A 19 -25.31 69.61 27.86
C VAL A 19 -24.51 69.31 26.59
N ARG A 20 -23.45 70.06 26.27
CA ARG A 20 -22.54 69.73 25.16
C ARG A 20 -21.74 68.45 25.42
N ILE A 21 -21.23 68.24 26.63
CA ILE A 21 -20.50 67.03 26.99
C ILE A 21 -21.43 65.81 26.94
N ILE A 22 -22.65 65.90 27.48
CA ILE A 22 -23.64 64.82 27.44
C ILE A 22 -24.10 64.55 26.00
N SER A 23 -24.28 65.58 25.16
CA SER A 23 -24.67 65.38 23.76
C SER A 23 -23.55 64.75 22.92
N ILE A 24 -22.29 65.12 23.17
CA ILE A 24 -21.12 64.47 22.54
C ILE A 24 -21.00 63.02 23.03
N PHE A 25 -21.22 62.76 24.32
CA PHE A 25 -21.19 61.40 24.88
C PHE A 25 -22.32 60.51 24.32
N ILE A 26 -23.53 61.04 24.16
CA ILE A 26 -24.67 60.31 23.59
C ILE A 26 -24.47 60.05 22.10
N VAL A 27 -23.90 60.98 21.33
CA VAL A 27 -23.54 60.76 19.92
C VAL A 27 -22.39 59.75 19.79
N PHE A 28 -21.43 59.73 20.71
CA PHE A 28 -20.36 58.73 20.75
C PHE A 28 -20.90 57.34 21.12
N ILE A 29 -21.82 57.25 22.09
CA ILE A 29 -22.47 55.98 22.48
C ILE A 29 -23.41 55.46 21.38
N LEU A 30 -24.09 56.35 20.63
CA LEU A 30 -24.93 55.96 19.48
C LEU A 30 -24.10 55.59 18.23
N MET A 31 -22.90 56.17 18.04
CA MET A 31 -21.97 55.73 16.98
C MET A 31 -21.28 54.39 17.30
N VAL A 32 -21.03 54.11 18.60
CA VAL A 32 -20.42 52.84 19.03
C VAL A 32 -21.44 51.70 19.10
N SER A 33 -22.75 51.98 19.20
CA SER A 33 -23.81 50.96 19.25
C SER A 33 -24.44 50.60 17.91
N ALA A 34 -24.00 51.22 16.81
CA ALA A 34 -24.49 50.93 15.45
C ALA A 34 -23.39 50.53 14.46
N SER A 35 -22.23 50.09 14.96
CA SER A 35 -21.30 49.30 14.16
C SER A 35 -21.60 47.84 14.45
N PRO A 36 -22.06 47.01 13.50
CA PRO A 36 -22.01 45.58 13.71
C PRO A 36 -20.54 45.25 13.98
N ILE A 37 -20.23 44.91 15.23
CA ILE A 37 -18.97 44.27 15.56
C ILE A 37 -19.09 42.87 14.97
N ASN A 38 -18.97 42.77 13.66
CA ASN A 38 -18.54 41.54 13.03
C ASN A 38 -17.10 41.36 13.49
N ILE A 39 -16.93 40.70 14.64
CA ILE A 39 -15.68 40.02 14.95
C ILE A 39 -15.59 38.91 13.91
N PHE A 40 -15.17 39.24 12.69
CA PHE A 40 -14.70 38.24 11.77
C PHE A 40 -13.47 37.66 12.46
N ALA A 41 -13.58 36.43 12.95
CA ALA A 41 -12.40 35.67 13.35
C ALA A 41 -11.39 35.77 12.21
N ALA A 42 -10.15 36.17 12.51
CA ALA A 42 -9.13 36.27 11.47
C ALA A 42 -9.04 34.92 10.76
N ALA A 43 -9.14 34.94 9.42
CA ALA A 43 -9.07 33.74 8.61
C ALA A 43 -7.74 33.03 8.89
N LYS A 44 -7.81 31.75 9.22
CA LYS A 44 -6.62 30.93 9.45
C LYS A 44 -5.96 30.64 8.10
N PRO A 45 -4.62 30.50 8.04
CA PRO A 45 -3.90 30.26 6.77
C PRO A 45 -4.37 29.03 5.97
N TRP A 46 -5.00 28.06 6.64
CA TRP A 46 -5.51 26.83 6.05
C TRP A 46 -7.01 26.82 5.73
N ASP A 47 -7.74 27.92 5.97
CA ASP A 47 -9.21 27.94 5.78
C ASP A 47 -9.62 27.66 4.32
N GLN A 48 -8.79 28.06 3.35
CA GLN A 48 -8.99 27.78 1.93
C GLN A 48 -8.86 26.29 1.55
N TYR A 49 -8.27 25.46 2.43
CA TYR A 49 -8.05 24.04 2.18
C TYR A 49 -8.99 23.13 2.99
N THR A 50 -10.04 23.67 3.60
CA THR A 50 -10.97 22.94 4.47
C THR A 50 -11.59 21.69 3.83
N GLN A 51 -11.79 21.69 2.51
CA GLN A 51 -12.26 20.51 1.76
C GLN A 51 -11.28 19.32 1.80
N TYR A 52 -9.99 19.57 2.06
CA TYR A 52 -8.93 18.56 2.19
C TYR A 52 -8.55 18.30 3.65
N LEU A 53 -9.27 18.88 4.61
CA LEU A 53 -8.99 18.78 6.05
C LEU A 53 -10.20 18.21 6.80
N PRO A 54 -10.59 16.94 6.53
CA PRO A 54 -11.72 16.31 7.20
C PRO A 54 -11.49 16.16 8.71
N GLY A 55 -12.59 16.09 9.47
CA GLY A 55 -12.54 15.92 10.91
C GLY A 55 -11.88 14.59 11.33
N GLN A 56 -12.16 13.52 10.58
CA GLN A 56 -11.48 12.22 10.73
C GLN A 56 -10.52 12.00 9.57
N THR A 57 -9.42 11.32 9.87
CA THR A 57 -8.46 10.93 8.85
C THR A 57 -9.03 9.83 7.97
N PRO A 58 -9.03 10.00 6.63
CA PRO A 58 -9.38 8.93 5.70
C PRO A 58 -8.42 7.75 5.83
N ILE A 59 -8.94 6.55 5.63
CA ILE A 59 -8.11 5.35 5.50
C ILE A 59 -7.69 5.25 4.04
N ALA A 60 -6.39 5.12 3.77
CA ALA A 60 -5.87 4.80 2.45
C ALA A 60 -5.23 3.41 2.49
N LYS A 61 -5.66 2.52 1.60
CA LYS A 61 -5.08 1.18 1.49
C LYS A 61 -3.66 1.26 0.95
N ARG A 62 -3.42 2.18 0.01
CA ARG A 62 -2.16 2.38 -0.68
C ARG A 62 -1.63 3.78 -0.43
N HIS A 63 -0.50 3.87 0.25
CA HIS A 63 0.17 5.13 0.53
C HIS A 63 1.62 4.83 0.92
N LEU A 64 2.58 5.48 0.27
CA LEU A 64 3.99 5.35 0.66
C LEU A 64 4.18 6.02 2.03
N ARG A 65 4.81 5.30 2.95
CA ARG A 65 5.17 5.81 4.27
C ARG A 65 6.60 5.43 4.55
N ALA A 66 7.46 6.43 4.67
CA ALA A 66 8.88 6.21 4.72
C ALA A 66 9.63 7.28 5.51
N ALA A 67 10.93 7.05 5.66
CA ALA A 67 11.87 8.01 6.22
C ALA A 67 13.22 7.95 5.50
N TRP A 68 13.91 9.08 5.47
CA TRP A 68 15.33 9.12 5.08
C TRP A 68 16.21 8.67 6.23
N ILE A 69 17.15 7.77 5.94
CA ILE A 69 18.24 7.33 6.81
C ILE A 69 19.53 7.94 6.25
N SER A 70 19.93 9.07 6.82
CA SER A 70 21.09 9.83 6.37
C SER A 70 22.37 9.34 7.04
N THR A 71 23.41 9.14 6.24
CA THR A 71 24.69 8.59 6.68
C THR A 71 25.80 9.63 6.68
N VAL A 72 25.63 10.72 5.91
CA VAL A 72 26.54 11.87 5.96
C VAL A 72 26.65 12.40 7.38
N ILE A 73 27.88 12.69 7.82
CA ILE A 73 28.24 13.13 9.17
C ILE A 73 27.60 12.29 10.31
N ASN A 74 27.28 11.02 10.03
CA ASN A 74 26.67 10.08 10.98
C ASN A 74 25.34 10.61 11.55
N LEU A 75 24.54 11.26 10.69
CA LEU A 75 23.27 11.88 11.06
C LEU A 75 22.30 10.86 11.67
N ASP A 76 21.99 9.78 10.96
CA ASP A 76 21.09 8.69 11.39
C ASP A 76 21.87 7.40 11.64
N TRP A 77 22.72 6.98 10.70
CA TRP A 77 23.42 5.69 10.75
C TRP A 77 24.77 5.67 10.01
N PRO A 78 25.79 4.91 10.47
CA PRO A 78 25.89 4.39 11.84
C PRO A 78 26.06 5.56 12.81
N SER A 79 25.77 5.37 14.09
CA SER A 79 25.99 6.41 15.09
C SER A 79 27.48 6.77 15.22
N LEU A 80 27.77 7.97 15.75
CA LEU A 80 29.14 8.34 16.08
C LEU A 80 29.75 7.40 17.14
N GLU A 81 28.93 6.87 18.04
CA GLU A 81 29.34 5.89 19.05
C GLU A 81 29.81 4.61 18.38
N ALA A 82 28.97 4.02 17.51
CA ALA A 82 29.32 2.84 16.74
C ALA A 82 30.59 3.06 15.91
N ARG A 83 30.66 4.16 15.15
CA ARG A 83 31.81 4.49 14.31
C ARG A 83 33.12 4.62 15.10
N SER A 84 33.05 5.07 16.36
CA SER A 84 34.24 5.33 17.18
C SER A 84 34.77 4.09 17.92
N ILE A 85 34.12 2.94 17.77
CA ILE A 85 34.60 1.66 18.33
C ILE A 85 35.84 1.20 17.55
N GLU A 86 36.96 0.99 18.27
CA GLU A 86 38.24 0.59 17.67
C GLU A 86 38.27 -0.89 17.25
N ASN A 87 37.59 -1.76 18.00
CA ASN A 87 37.50 -3.18 17.67
C ASN A 87 36.54 -3.38 16.47
N ASP A 88 37.05 -3.91 15.37
CA ASP A 88 36.26 -4.04 14.13
C ASP A 88 35.05 -4.96 14.29
N GLU A 89 35.16 -6.07 15.03
CA GLU A 89 34.04 -7.01 15.25
C GLU A 89 32.90 -6.35 16.04
N GLU A 90 33.24 -5.65 17.12
CA GLU A 90 32.28 -4.90 17.95
C GLU A 90 31.65 -3.74 17.17
N ARG A 91 32.45 -2.99 16.39
CA ARG A 91 31.95 -1.90 15.53
C ARG A 91 30.96 -2.43 14.49
N ILE A 92 31.31 -3.54 13.83
CA ILE A 92 30.45 -4.17 12.81
C ILE A 92 29.15 -4.63 13.45
N GLN A 93 29.22 -5.34 14.58
CA GLN A 93 28.02 -5.85 15.26
C GLN A 93 27.13 -4.69 15.71
N ARG A 94 27.70 -3.66 16.36
CA ARG A 94 26.93 -2.48 16.78
C ARG A 94 26.29 -1.75 15.60
N SER A 95 27.01 -1.61 14.48
CA SER A 95 26.46 -0.98 13.27
C SER A 95 25.28 -1.79 12.70
N LYS A 96 25.38 -3.12 12.70
CA LYS A 96 24.29 -4.01 12.26
C LYS A 96 23.08 -3.93 13.18
N ASP A 97 23.30 -3.95 14.50
CA ASP A 97 22.23 -3.84 15.50
C ASP A 97 21.48 -2.52 15.37
N GLU A 98 22.20 -1.39 15.23
CA GLU A 98 21.57 -0.09 15.02
C GLU A 98 20.73 -0.03 13.73
N LEU A 99 21.17 -0.69 12.66
CA LEU A 99 20.38 -0.73 11.42
C LEU A 99 19.11 -1.58 11.58
N ILE A 100 19.22 -2.72 12.26
CA ILE A 100 18.07 -3.56 12.63
C ILE A 100 17.06 -2.77 13.46
N GLU A 101 17.53 -2.04 14.48
CA GLU A 101 16.69 -1.19 15.33
C GLU A 101 15.94 -0.12 14.52
N ILE A 102 16.62 0.51 13.55
CA ILE A 102 16.01 1.48 12.63
C ILE A 102 14.88 0.83 11.80
N LEU A 103 15.13 -0.36 11.25
CA LEU A 103 14.15 -1.06 10.41
C LEU A 103 12.97 -1.60 11.22
N ASP A 104 13.20 -2.13 12.42
CA ASP A 104 12.13 -2.57 13.35
C ASP A 104 11.22 -1.41 13.72
N ARG A 105 11.81 -0.27 14.08
CA ARG A 105 11.06 0.95 14.42
C ARG A 105 10.33 1.53 13.19
N SER A 106 10.84 1.34 11.98
CA SER A 106 10.12 1.68 10.74
C SER A 106 8.82 0.86 10.62
N VAL A 107 8.87 -0.45 10.84
CA VAL A 107 7.69 -1.33 10.85
C VAL A 107 6.71 -0.96 11.96
N GLU A 108 7.21 -0.61 13.15
CA GLU A 108 6.40 -0.17 14.29
C GLU A 108 5.60 1.10 13.99
N MET A 109 6.16 1.98 13.17
CA MET A 109 5.52 3.22 12.68
C MET A 109 4.64 3.00 11.44
N ASN A 110 4.40 1.74 11.05
CA ASN A 110 3.64 1.35 9.86
C ASN A 110 4.22 1.95 8.56
N MET A 111 5.55 2.05 8.47
CA MET A 111 6.25 2.36 7.21
C MET A 111 6.30 1.13 6.30
N ASN A 112 6.42 1.39 4.99
CA ASN A 112 6.56 0.36 3.96
C ASN A 112 7.80 0.55 3.07
N ALA A 113 8.59 1.62 3.29
CA ALA A 113 9.85 1.85 2.60
C ALA A 113 10.85 2.64 3.47
N VAL A 114 12.13 2.54 3.16
CA VAL A 114 13.22 3.36 3.71
C VAL A 114 14.14 3.89 2.62
N PHE A 115 14.65 5.10 2.80
CA PHE A 115 15.55 5.76 1.85
C PHE A 115 16.95 5.86 2.48
N PHE A 116 17.82 4.91 2.12
CA PHE A 116 19.10 4.68 2.78
C PHE A 116 20.24 5.35 2.03
N GLN A 117 20.95 6.29 2.67
CA GLN A 117 22.04 7.02 2.01
C GLN A 117 23.27 6.14 1.83
N VAL A 118 23.42 5.56 0.64
CA VAL A 118 24.53 4.65 0.30
C VAL A 118 25.76 5.38 -0.20
N SER A 119 25.63 6.65 -0.57
CA SER A 119 26.71 7.43 -1.17
C SER A 119 26.58 8.92 -0.82
N PRO A 120 27.06 9.33 0.38
CA PRO A 120 26.93 10.69 0.88
C PRO A 120 27.90 11.72 0.25
N GLU A 121 29.12 11.32 -0.13
CA GLU A 121 30.16 12.23 -0.65
C GLU A 121 31.21 11.57 -1.56
N GLY A 122 30.82 11.12 -2.75
CA GLY A 122 31.78 10.56 -3.72
C GLY A 122 32.42 9.25 -3.26
N ASP A 123 31.74 8.58 -2.34
CA ASP A 123 32.16 7.38 -1.60
C ASP A 123 31.04 6.33 -1.58
N ALA A 124 31.28 5.20 -0.93
CA ALA A 124 30.31 4.10 -0.86
C ALA A 124 30.15 3.53 0.54
N LEU A 125 28.89 3.25 0.91
CA LEU A 125 28.51 2.34 1.98
C LEU A 125 28.10 0.98 1.40
N TYR A 126 28.78 0.57 0.34
CA TYR A 126 28.63 -0.67 -0.39
C TYR A 126 29.97 -1.03 -1.01
N LYS A 127 30.17 -2.30 -1.34
CA LYS A 127 31.41 -2.73 -1.99
C LYS A 127 31.46 -2.20 -3.43
N SER A 128 32.34 -1.24 -3.69
CA SER A 128 32.48 -0.60 -5.00
C SER A 128 33.82 -0.92 -5.64
N ASN A 129 33.85 -1.01 -6.97
CA ASN A 129 35.07 -0.98 -7.79
C ASN A 129 35.35 0.41 -8.37
N ILE A 130 34.44 1.38 -8.20
CA ILE A 130 34.52 2.74 -8.75
C ILE A 130 34.96 3.78 -7.72
N VAL A 131 34.44 3.68 -6.48
CA VAL A 131 34.76 4.63 -5.40
C VAL A 131 35.27 3.96 -4.14
N ASN A 132 35.85 4.77 -3.25
CA ASN A 132 36.36 4.35 -1.95
C ASN A 132 35.24 4.20 -0.91
N TRP A 133 35.54 3.41 0.13
CA TRP A 133 34.66 3.27 1.30
C TRP A 133 34.44 4.60 2.01
N SER A 134 33.21 4.81 2.47
CA SER A 134 32.82 6.02 3.18
C SER A 134 33.51 6.15 4.54
N ARG A 135 34.01 7.34 4.83
CA ARG A 135 34.59 7.68 6.14
C ARG A 135 33.59 7.57 7.28
N TYR A 136 32.28 7.62 6.99
CA TYR A 136 31.24 7.56 8.02
C TYR A 136 31.09 6.16 8.65
N LEU A 137 31.69 5.13 8.06
CA LEU A 137 31.67 3.76 8.61
C LEU A 137 32.79 3.50 9.63
N THR A 138 33.96 4.12 9.44
CA THR A 138 35.19 3.79 10.19
C THR A 138 35.92 5.00 10.76
N GLY A 139 35.47 6.21 10.42
CA GLY A 139 36.20 7.46 10.67
C GLY A 139 37.29 7.78 9.65
N THR A 140 37.66 6.83 8.77
CA THR A 140 38.76 6.97 7.81
C THR A 140 38.26 6.75 6.37
N PHE A 141 38.46 7.73 5.50
CA PHE A 141 38.08 7.62 4.08
C PHE A 141 38.88 6.49 3.39
N GLY A 142 38.19 5.61 2.66
CA GLY A 142 38.79 4.47 1.97
C GLY A 142 39.09 3.25 2.83
N LYS A 143 38.95 3.31 4.16
CA LYS A 143 39.15 2.13 5.02
C LYS A 143 37.97 1.16 4.89
N ASP A 144 38.26 -0.09 4.55
CA ASP A 144 37.28 -1.17 4.50
C ASP A 144 36.61 -1.37 5.88
N PRO A 145 35.27 -1.32 5.96
CA PRO A 145 34.55 -1.50 7.22
C PRO A 145 34.48 -2.96 7.70
N GLY A 146 34.88 -3.93 6.89
CA GLY A 146 34.87 -5.38 7.20
C GLY A 146 33.54 -6.09 6.91
N PHE A 147 32.55 -5.38 6.34
CA PHE A 147 31.28 -5.95 5.86
C PHE A 147 30.69 -5.07 4.75
N ASP A 148 29.69 -5.56 4.01
CA ASP A 148 28.95 -4.76 3.03
C ASP A 148 27.65 -4.21 3.65
N PRO A 149 27.57 -2.91 3.97
CA PRO A 149 26.39 -2.34 4.62
C PRO A 149 25.13 -2.36 3.78
N LEU A 150 25.23 -2.08 2.47
CA LEU A 150 24.06 -2.04 1.59
C LEU A 150 23.47 -3.45 1.42
N ALA A 151 24.31 -4.47 1.23
CA ALA A 151 23.82 -5.85 1.15
C ALA A 151 23.05 -6.24 2.43
N PHE A 152 23.62 -5.92 3.60
CA PHE A 152 22.98 -6.19 4.89
C PHE A 152 21.66 -5.39 5.06
N ALA A 153 21.65 -4.11 4.68
CA ALA A 153 20.48 -3.25 4.76
C ALA A 153 19.31 -3.79 3.92
N ILE A 154 19.59 -4.25 2.69
CA ILE A 154 18.58 -4.81 1.78
C ILE A 154 17.99 -6.09 2.36
N GLU A 155 18.85 -7.02 2.80
CA GLU A 155 18.41 -8.29 3.39
C GLU A 155 17.49 -8.05 4.60
N GLU A 156 17.90 -7.19 5.53
CA GLU A 156 17.13 -6.91 6.75
C GLU A 156 15.87 -6.09 6.49
N ALA A 157 15.86 -5.20 5.50
CA ALA A 157 14.66 -4.47 5.08
C ALA A 157 13.64 -5.43 4.44
N HIS A 158 14.09 -6.32 3.55
CA HIS A 158 13.21 -7.28 2.87
C HIS A 158 12.64 -8.33 3.82
N LYS A 159 13.39 -8.79 4.83
CA LYS A 159 12.85 -9.65 5.92
C LYS A 159 11.66 -9.00 6.63
N ARG A 160 11.63 -7.67 6.69
CA ARG A 160 10.55 -6.86 7.28
C ARG A 160 9.52 -6.40 6.25
N ASN A 161 9.66 -6.84 5.00
CA ASN A 161 8.87 -6.43 3.85
C ASN A 161 8.85 -4.91 3.64
N LEU A 162 9.98 -4.23 3.89
CA LEU A 162 10.21 -2.83 3.55
C LEU A 162 10.89 -2.75 2.18
N GLU A 163 10.48 -1.78 1.36
CA GLU A 163 11.31 -1.38 0.22
C GLU A 163 12.56 -0.63 0.70
N LEU A 164 13.70 -0.87 0.05
CA LEU A 164 14.93 -0.09 0.25
C LEU A 164 15.29 0.67 -1.01
N HIS A 165 15.25 2.00 -0.90
CA HIS A 165 15.69 2.92 -1.93
C HIS A 165 17.11 3.39 -1.63
N ALA A 166 18.06 3.06 -2.50
CA ALA A 166 19.44 3.47 -2.38
C ALA A 166 19.60 4.95 -2.75
N TRP A 167 19.94 5.77 -1.75
CA TRP A 167 20.07 7.21 -1.88
C TRP A 167 21.51 7.64 -2.14
N PHE A 168 21.71 8.39 -3.22
CA PHE A 168 22.98 8.97 -3.62
C PHE A 168 22.93 10.49 -3.58
N ASN A 169 24.03 11.09 -3.13
CA ASN A 169 24.39 12.42 -3.57
C ASN A 169 25.18 12.31 -4.89
N PRO A 170 24.72 12.94 -5.99
CA PRO A 170 25.35 12.74 -7.29
C PRO A 170 26.73 13.42 -7.36
N TYR A 171 26.84 14.67 -6.89
CA TYR A 171 27.99 15.52 -7.22
C TYR A 171 28.97 15.77 -6.07
N ARG A 172 28.55 15.62 -4.81
CA ARG A 172 29.42 15.91 -3.66
C ARG A 172 30.59 14.95 -3.58
N VAL A 173 31.77 15.49 -3.31
CA VAL A 173 33.02 14.75 -3.05
C VAL A 173 33.45 14.90 -1.59
N SER A 174 33.11 16.00 -0.93
CA SER A 174 33.32 16.16 0.51
C SER A 174 32.36 17.13 1.16
N MET A 175 32.18 17.03 2.48
CA MET A 175 31.46 18.02 3.28
C MET A 175 32.28 19.28 3.64
N TYR A 176 33.61 19.24 3.53
CA TYR A 176 34.50 20.35 3.87
C TYR A 176 35.69 20.43 2.90
N THR A 177 36.32 21.60 2.82
CA THR A 177 37.48 21.88 1.95
C THR A 177 38.79 22.13 2.71
N ASN A 178 38.83 21.82 4.02
CA ASN A 178 40.02 22.03 4.84
C ASN A 178 41.16 21.05 4.51
N GLU A 179 42.38 21.37 4.95
CA GLU A 179 43.61 20.62 4.64
C GLU A 179 43.55 19.15 5.03
N ALA A 180 42.97 18.82 6.18
CA ALA A 180 42.80 17.42 6.61
C ALA A 180 41.89 16.63 5.67
N ILE A 181 40.87 17.26 5.09
CA ILE A 181 40.04 16.62 4.06
C ILE A 181 40.84 16.43 2.78
N VAL A 182 41.57 17.45 2.31
CA VAL A 182 42.41 17.34 1.10
C VAL A 182 43.41 16.20 1.23
N GLU A 183 44.08 16.09 2.38
CA GLU A 183 45.00 14.98 2.67
C GLU A 183 44.27 13.63 2.65
N SER A 184 43.11 13.53 3.31
CA SER A 184 42.32 12.29 3.35
C SER A 184 41.82 11.83 1.97
N LEU A 185 41.60 12.77 1.04
CA LEU A 185 41.13 12.48 -0.32
C LEU A 185 42.29 12.14 -1.28
N ASN A 186 43.55 12.34 -0.89
CA ASN A 186 44.71 12.13 -1.75
C ASN A 186 45.17 10.65 -1.82
N ILE A 187 44.22 9.73 -1.91
CA ILE A 187 44.44 8.28 -2.07
C ILE A 187 43.98 7.81 -3.45
N GLU A 188 44.48 6.65 -3.91
CA GLU A 188 44.01 6.02 -5.17
C GLU A 188 42.49 5.83 -5.15
N LYS A 189 41.85 5.82 -6.32
CA LYS A 189 40.39 5.68 -6.53
C LYS A 189 39.54 6.85 -6.02
N SER A 190 40.14 7.84 -5.37
CA SER A 190 39.47 9.09 -5.02
C SER A 190 39.33 9.95 -6.28
N VAL A 191 38.10 10.30 -6.65
CA VAL A 191 37.85 11.20 -7.79
C VAL A 191 38.58 12.54 -7.63
N PHE A 192 38.77 12.98 -6.39
CA PHE A 192 39.53 14.20 -6.08
C PHE A 192 41.00 14.12 -6.55
N LYS A 193 41.62 12.94 -6.42
CA LYS A 193 43.02 12.71 -6.79
C LYS A 193 43.18 12.34 -8.25
N GLU A 194 42.30 11.47 -8.76
CA GLU A 194 42.43 10.90 -10.11
C GLU A 194 41.95 11.86 -11.19
N HIS A 195 40.98 12.71 -10.86
CA HIS A 195 40.37 13.67 -11.78
C HIS A 195 40.30 15.07 -11.16
N PRO A 196 41.43 15.69 -10.78
CA PRO A 196 41.45 17.02 -10.18
C PRO A 196 40.82 18.09 -11.11
N GLU A 197 40.85 17.87 -12.42
CA GLU A 197 40.22 18.74 -13.42
C GLU A 197 38.69 18.72 -13.37
N TRP A 198 38.08 17.70 -12.75
CA TRP A 198 36.63 17.62 -12.52
C TRP A 198 36.19 18.35 -11.25
N ILE A 199 37.10 18.66 -10.34
CA ILE A 199 36.75 19.14 -9.00
C ILE A 199 36.52 20.65 -9.01
N ARG A 200 35.44 21.07 -8.35
CA ARG A 200 35.08 22.46 -8.06
C ARG A 200 34.69 22.61 -6.61
N THR A 201 34.47 23.86 -6.19
CA THR A 201 34.02 24.20 -4.84
C THR A 201 32.63 24.83 -4.89
N ALA A 202 31.66 24.27 -4.19
CA ALA A 202 30.34 24.86 -4.04
C ALA A 202 29.89 24.76 -2.58
N ARG A 203 29.47 25.86 -1.96
CA ARG A 203 29.07 25.91 -0.53
C ARG A 203 30.11 25.30 0.43
N SER A 204 31.37 25.68 0.27
CA SER A 204 32.48 25.17 1.11
C SER A 204 32.68 23.65 1.05
N ARG A 205 32.32 23.02 -0.07
CA ARG A 205 32.42 21.57 -0.33
C ARG A 205 33.11 21.31 -1.66
N PHE A 206 33.87 20.22 -1.75
CA PHE A 206 34.30 19.73 -3.06
C PHE A 206 33.15 19.01 -3.77
N VAL A 207 33.00 19.29 -5.06
CA VAL A 207 32.00 18.68 -5.94
C VAL A 207 32.63 18.35 -7.29
N VAL A 208 32.10 17.36 -8.00
CA VAL A 208 32.41 17.16 -9.42
C VAL A 208 31.60 18.14 -10.28
N ASP A 209 32.20 18.67 -11.35
CA ASP A 209 31.56 19.57 -12.30
C ASP A 209 30.64 18.78 -13.26
N PRO A 210 29.30 18.92 -13.17
CA PRO A 210 28.38 18.17 -14.03
C PRO A 210 28.45 18.60 -15.49
N GLY A 211 29.14 19.71 -15.80
CA GLY A 211 29.36 20.17 -17.17
C GLY A 211 30.34 19.32 -17.97
N ILE A 212 31.14 18.50 -17.29
CA ILE A 212 32.10 17.59 -17.90
C ILE A 212 31.40 16.26 -18.19
N PRO A 213 31.33 15.79 -19.45
CA PRO A 213 30.70 14.51 -19.80
C PRO A 213 31.24 13.32 -18.99
N ASP A 214 32.55 13.16 -18.90
CA ASP A 214 33.18 12.04 -18.19
C ASP A 214 32.85 12.06 -16.68
N ALA A 215 32.69 13.24 -16.07
CA ALA A 215 32.25 13.36 -14.68
C ALA A 215 30.80 12.89 -14.50
N ARG A 216 29.91 13.16 -15.48
CA ARG A 216 28.54 12.60 -15.47
C ARG A 216 28.56 11.09 -15.65
N ASP A 217 29.40 10.58 -16.55
CA ASP A 217 29.55 9.13 -16.76
C ASP A 217 30.03 8.42 -15.49
N TRP A 218 30.91 9.05 -14.71
CA TRP A 218 31.33 8.54 -13.41
C TRP A 218 30.17 8.47 -12.40
N VAL A 219 29.29 9.48 -12.36
CA VAL A 219 28.06 9.44 -11.54
C VAL A 219 27.13 8.32 -12.01
N VAL A 220 26.92 8.18 -13.32
CA VAL A 220 26.13 7.09 -13.91
C VAL A 220 26.70 5.73 -13.54
N GLY A 221 28.02 5.57 -13.63
CA GLY A 221 28.74 4.34 -13.28
C GLY A 221 28.50 3.92 -11.83
N ARG A 222 28.61 4.85 -10.88
CA ARG A 222 28.36 4.58 -9.45
C ARG A 222 26.93 4.08 -9.18
N VAL A 223 25.94 4.74 -9.77
CA VAL A 223 24.54 4.34 -9.61
C VAL A 223 24.29 2.98 -10.26
N MET A 224 24.78 2.77 -11.49
CA MET A 224 24.58 1.52 -12.21
C MET A 224 25.35 0.35 -11.58
N GLU A 225 26.48 0.58 -10.90
CA GLU A 225 27.13 -0.47 -10.11
C GLU A 225 26.19 -1.02 -9.03
N VAL A 226 25.46 -0.14 -8.34
CA VAL A 226 24.46 -0.58 -7.35
C VAL A 226 23.26 -1.25 -8.00
N VAL A 227 22.72 -0.67 -9.09
CA VAL A 227 21.61 -1.28 -9.84
C VAL A 227 21.97 -2.68 -10.32
N ASN A 228 23.18 -2.91 -10.81
CA ASN A 228 23.61 -4.22 -11.29
C ASN A 228 23.79 -5.24 -10.17
N ASN A 229 24.41 -4.83 -9.05
CA ASN A 229 24.95 -5.78 -8.07
C ASN A 229 24.01 -6.04 -6.87
N TYR A 230 23.00 -5.20 -6.63
CA TYR A 230 22.16 -5.27 -5.43
C TYR A 230 20.67 -5.40 -5.77
N ASP A 231 19.90 -6.09 -4.92
CA ASP A 231 18.43 -6.22 -5.04
C ASP A 231 17.71 -5.02 -4.38
N ILE A 232 17.98 -3.83 -4.89
CA ILE A 232 17.30 -2.60 -4.45
C ILE A 232 15.89 -2.48 -5.05
N ASP A 233 15.02 -1.75 -4.36
CA ASP A 233 13.67 -1.42 -4.82
C ASP A 233 13.66 -0.11 -5.62
N GLY A 234 14.60 0.79 -5.33
CA GLY A 234 14.71 2.05 -6.02
C GLY A 234 16.05 2.75 -5.88
N ILE A 235 16.27 3.72 -6.77
CA ILE A 235 17.32 4.74 -6.69
C ILE A 235 16.66 6.05 -6.26
N HIS A 236 17.37 6.79 -5.39
CA HIS A 236 16.94 8.08 -4.91
C HIS A 236 18.06 9.12 -5.00
N PHE A 237 17.80 10.27 -5.59
CA PHE A 237 18.63 11.46 -5.42
C PHE A 237 17.94 12.46 -4.50
N ASP A 238 18.72 13.20 -3.70
CA ASP A 238 18.22 14.33 -2.92
C ASP A 238 18.28 15.65 -3.73
N ASP A 239 18.41 16.77 -3.05
CA ASP A 239 18.27 18.12 -3.60
C ASP A 239 19.58 18.75 -4.07
N TYR A 240 20.70 18.02 -4.04
CA TYR A 240 22.02 18.60 -4.36
C TYR A 240 22.41 18.43 -5.83
N PHE A 241 22.11 19.48 -6.62
CA PHE A 241 22.56 19.62 -8.00
C PHE A 241 23.68 20.67 -8.12
N TYR A 242 23.56 21.62 -9.04
CA TYR A 242 24.40 22.82 -9.03
C TYR A 242 24.04 23.65 -7.79
N TYR A 243 24.97 24.33 -7.14
CA TYR A 243 24.64 25.29 -6.08
C TYR A 243 25.55 26.51 -6.19
N GLU A 244 24.98 27.65 -6.55
CA GLU A 244 25.68 28.93 -6.59
C GLU A 244 25.21 29.87 -5.46
N SER A 245 26.00 29.96 -4.38
CA SER A 245 26.09 31.09 -3.39
C SER A 245 26.64 30.57 -2.05
N TYR A 246 27.20 31.35 -1.11
CA TYR A 246 27.94 32.64 -1.09
C TYR A 246 29.40 32.38 -0.58
N GLU A 247 29.74 31.12 -0.30
CA GLU A 247 30.98 30.70 0.40
C GLU A 247 31.99 29.95 -0.51
N GLY A 248 31.76 29.94 -1.83
CA GLY A 248 32.67 29.37 -2.83
C GLY A 248 32.02 29.32 -4.21
N GLU A 249 32.80 29.59 -5.27
CA GLU A 249 32.33 29.60 -6.66
C GLU A 249 32.57 28.24 -7.32
N LEU A 250 31.53 27.68 -7.97
CA LEU A 250 31.66 26.48 -8.80
C LEU A 250 32.65 26.67 -9.96
N ASP A 251 32.93 27.93 -10.35
CA ASP A 251 33.83 28.36 -11.43
C ASP A 251 33.95 27.37 -12.61
N ASP A 252 32.83 27.15 -13.29
CA ASP A 252 32.69 26.28 -14.45
C ASP A 252 32.69 27.09 -15.76
N LYS A 253 33.17 28.34 -15.76
CA LYS A 253 33.21 29.19 -16.96
C LYS A 253 34.08 28.59 -18.07
N GLU A 254 35.20 27.98 -17.71
CA GLU A 254 36.05 27.26 -18.67
C GLU A 254 35.39 25.97 -19.16
N THR A 255 34.73 25.23 -18.26
CA THR A 255 33.93 24.06 -18.60
C THR A 255 32.84 24.43 -19.60
N PHE A 256 32.11 25.52 -19.36
CA PHE A 256 31.11 26.07 -20.25
C PHE A 256 31.70 26.39 -21.63
N ARG A 257 32.83 27.13 -21.71
CA ARG A 257 33.46 27.43 -23.01
C ARG A 257 33.89 26.17 -23.76
N LYS A 258 34.36 25.15 -23.05
CA LYS A 258 34.86 23.91 -23.63
C LYS A 258 33.74 22.96 -24.10
N TYR A 259 32.68 22.82 -23.31
CA TYR A 259 31.64 21.80 -23.51
C TYR A 259 30.26 22.36 -23.92
N ASN A 260 30.13 23.66 -24.17
CA ASN A 260 28.92 24.28 -24.74
C ASN A 260 28.85 24.16 -26.28
N SER A 261 28.91 22.92 -26.80
CA SER A 261 28.79 22.67 -28.24
C SER A 261 27.43 23.07 -28.83
N SER A 262 26.37 23.03 -28.02
CA SER A 262 25.02 23.45 -28.38
C SER A 262 24.81 24.98 -28.40
N GLN A 263 25.86 25.77 -28.15
CA GLN A 263 25.83 27.24 -28.22
C GLN A 263 24.74 27.91 -27.35
N TYR A 264 24.49 27.39 -26.14
CA TYR A 264 23.65 28.08 -25.16
C TYR A 264 24.21 29.48 -24.90
N SER A 265 23.36 30.50 -24.98
CA SER A 265 23.74 31.90 -24.70
C SER A 265 23.82 32.22 -23.21
N ASN A 266 23.22 31.38 -22.37
CA ASN A 266 23.15 31.54 -20.92
C ASN A 266 23.74 30.29 -20.24
N ILE A 267 24.69 30.50 -19.31
CA ILE A 267 25.35 29.39 -18.59
C ILE A 267 24.37 28.60 -17.72
N GLY A 268 23.33 29.25 -17.16
CA GLY A 268 22.29 28.60 -16.38
C GLY A 268 21.46 27.61 -17.19
N ASP A 269 21.12 27.94 -18.45
CA ASP A 269 20.44 26.99 -19.35
C ASP A 269 21.30 25.77 -19.65
N TRP A 270 22.60 26.00 -19.88
CA TRP A 270 23.56 24.91 -20.09
C TRP A 270 23.71 24.02 -18.84
N ARG A 271 23.76 24.59 -17.64
CA ARG A 271 23.80 23.83 -16.38
C ARG A 271 22.54 22.98 -16.19
N ARG A 272 21.36 23.56 -16.39
CA ARG A 272 20.09 22.81 -16.38
C ARG A 272 20.11 21.65 -17.36
N ASN A 273 20.66 21.87 -18.57
CA ASN A 273 20.79 20.82 -19.57
C ASN A 273 21.77 19.71 -19.13
N ASN A 274 22.88 20.04 -18.48
CA ASN A 274 23.84 19.02 -18.01
C ASN A 274 23.20 18.06 -17.00
N THR A 275 22.44 18.59 -16.03
CA THR A 275 21.69 17.75 -15.09
C THR A 275 20.56 17.01 -15.79
N TYR A 276 19.83 17.64 -16.73
CA TYR A 276 18.81 16.95 -17.54
C TYR A 276 19.37 15.73 -18.28
N VAL A 277 20.54 15.84 -18.91
CA VAL A 277 21.20 14.72 -19.60
C VAL A 277 21.52 13.59 -18.62
N LEU A 278 22.07 13.90 -17.45
CA LEU A 278 22.34 12.89 -16.41
C LEU A 278 21.07 12.14 -15.99
N ILE A 279 20.00 12.86 -15.67
CA ILE A 279 18.73 12.27 -15.20
C ILE A 279 18.11 11.40 -16.29
N LYS A 280 18.08 11.90 -17.53
CA LYS A 280 17.55 11.15 -18.68
C LYS A 280 18.32 9.86 -18.94
N GLU A 281 19.65 9.92 -18.90
CA GLU A 281 20.49 8.75 -19.15
C GLU A 281 20.35 7.70 -18.04
N LEU A 282 20.36 8.12 -16.77
CA LEU A 282 20.14 7.23 -15.64
C LEU A 282 18.77 6.55 -15.73
N SER A 283 17.72 7.31 -15.99
CA SER A 283 16.36 6.79 -16.17
C SER A 283 16.32 5.67 -17.21
N GLN A 284 16.88 5.93 -18.40
CA GLN A 284 16.93 4.94 -19.48
C GLN A 284 17.73 3.70 -19.11
N LYS A 285 18.92 3.87 -18.51
CA LYS A 285 19.78 2.75 -18.11
C LYS A 285 19.15 1.89 -17.01
N ILE A 286 18.52 2.50 -16.00
CA ILE A 286 17.81 1.79 -14.94
C ILE A 286 16.66 0.98 -15.53
N GLN A 287 15.81 1.62 -16.34
CA GLN A 287 14.65 0.97 -16.95
C GLN A 287 15.02 -0.24 -17.82
N ILE A 288 16.12 -0.14 -18.59
CA ILE A 288 16.62 -1.26 -19.42
C ILE A 288 17.19 -2.39 -18.55
N THR A 289 17.88 -2.05 -17.46
CA THR A 289 18.64 -3.03 -16.66
C THR A 289 17.76 -3.79 -15.67
N LYS A 290 16.92 -3.08 -14.92
CA LYS A 290 15.98 -3.62 -13.93
C LYS A 290 14.69 -2.80 -13.97
N PRO A 291 13.71 -3.13 -14.83
CA PRO A 291 12.51 -2.31 -15.05
C PRO A 291 11.63 -2.13 -13.81
N TRP A 292 11.78 -2.98 -12.78
CA TRP A 292 11.06 -2.84 -11.52
C TRP A 292 11.71 -1.81 -10.56
N VAL A 293 12.98 -1.45 -10.76
CA VAL A 293 13.67 -0.47 -9.92
C VAL A 293 13.10 0.92 -10.19
N LYS A 294 12.64 1.58 -9.13
CA LYS A 294 12.04 2.92 -9.18
C LYS A 294 13.13 3.98 -9.14
N PHE A 295 13.15 4.93 -10.07
CA PHE A 295 14.05 6.09 -9.99
C PHE A 295 13.27 7.33 -9.55
N GLY A 296 13.71 7.99 -8.48
CA GLY A 296 13.10 9.25 -8.10
C GLY A 296 14.02 10.20 -7.37
N ILE A 297 13.52 11.41 -7.19
CA ILE A 297 14.32 12.57 -6.78
C ILE A 297 13.55 13.39 -5.75
N SER A 298 14.24 13.83 -4.70
CA SER A 298 13.72 14.72 -3.66
C SER A 298 14.32 16.12 -3.78
N PRO A 299 13.78 17.00 -4.64
CA PRO A 299 14.29 18.35 -4.81
C PRO A 299 13.84 19.28 -3.67
N ALA A 300 14.36 20.51 -3.63
CA ALA A 300 13.82 21.53 -2.74
C ALA A 300 12.33 21.78 -3.06
N GLY A 301 11.58 22.25 -2.07
CA GLY A 301 10.12 22.36 -2.17
C GLY A 301 9.60 23.27 -3.29
N VAL A 302 10.38 24.24 -3.78
CA VAL A 302 9.93 25.23 -4.79
C VAL A 302 10.72 25.08 -6.09
N TRP A 303 10.05 24.76 -7.20
CA TRP A 303 10.67 24.74 -8.53
C TRP A 303 11.10 26.13 -9.00
N GLY A 304 10.15 27.08 -9.07
CA GLY A 304 10.35 28.46 -9.47
C GLY A 304 9.19 29.33 -8.98
N ASN A 305 9.45 30.59 -8.62
CA ASN A 305 8.40 31.48 -8.15
C ASN A 305 7.76 32.23 -9.32
N LYS A 306 6.43 32.37 -9.30
CA LYS A 306 5.70 33.16 -10.28
C LYS A 306 6.13 34.62 -10.35
N LYS A 307 6.43 35.21 -9.18
CA LYS A 307 6.88 36.61 -9.05
C LYS A 307 8.24 36.88 -9.73
N ASP A 308 9.04 35.84 -9.94
CA ASP A 308 10.40 35.94 -10.50
C ASP A 308 10.40 35.69 -12.03
N GLY A 309 9.21 35.63 -12.65
CA GLY A 309 9.04 35.53 -14.11
C GLY A 309 8.68 34.13 -14.62
N HIS A 310 8.65 33.13 -13.76
CA HIS A 310 8.21 31.77 -14.10
C HIS A 310 6.67 31.71 -14.12
N THR A 311 6.03 31.95 -15.26
CA THR A 311 4.55 32.05 -15.34
C THR A 311 3.80 30.84 -14.79
N ASP A 312 4.42 29.66 -14.92
CA ASP A 312 3.90 28.38 -14.48
C ASP A 312 4.43 27.98 -13.09
N GLY A 313 5.16 28.87 -12.42
CA GLY A 313 5.70 28.67 -11.08
C GLY A 313 4.65 28.84 -9.99
N SER A 314 5.00 28.40 -8.78
CA SER A 314 4.13 28.50 -7.60
C SER A 314 3.97 29.95 -7.14
N ASN A 315 2.86 30.29 -6.46
CA ASN A 315 2.65 31.61 -5.86
C ASN A 315 3.40 31.75 -4.53
N THR A 316 4.72 31.56 -4.60
CA THR A 316 5.63 31.53 -3.45
C THR A 316 6.67 32.64 -3.54
N ASN A 317 7.40 32.85 -2.45
CA ASN A 317 8.51 33.80 -2.35
C ASN A 317 9.77 33.14 -1.77
N SER A 318 10.14 31.97 -2.31
CA SER A 318 11.37 31.27 -1.91
C SER A 318 12.60 31.96 -2.45
N SER A 319 13.67 32.07 -1.65
CA SER A 319 14.99 32.48 -2.13
C SER A 319 15.84 31.28 -2.61
N LEU A 320 15.34 30.06 -2.47
CA LEU A 320 16.00 28.82 -2.84
C LEU A 320 15.06 28.04 -3.76
N THR A 321 15.09 28.36 -5.05
CA THR A 321 14.29 27.69 -6.09
C THR A 321 15.15 26.67 -6.84
N ASN A 322 14.58 25.52 -7.20
CA ASN A 322 15.30 24.50 -7.94
C ASN A 322 15.83 25.03 -9.29
N TYR A 323 14.98 25.76 -10.02
CA TYR A 323 15.27 26.19 -11.39
C TYR A 323 16.39 27.24 -11.46
N ASP A 324 16.37 28.24 -10.57
CA ASP A 324 17.31 29.37 -10.62
C ASP A 324 18.54 29.19 -9.74
N GLN A 325 18.40 28.52 -8.59
CA GLN A 325 19.49 28.41 -7.61
C GLN A 325 20.20 27.07 -7.67
N SER A 326 19.44 25.99 -7.93
CA SER A 326 20.00 24.64 -8.04
C SER A 326 20.29 24.21 -9.49
N PHE A 327 19.89 25.04 -10.47
CA PHE A 327 19.87 24.73 -11.90
C PHE A 327 19.28 23.35 -12.20
N ALA A 328 18.22 23.00 -11.49
CA ALA A 328 17.53 21.72 -11.56
C ALA A 328 16.10 21.96 -12.06
N ASP A 329 15.84 21.65 -13.33
CA ASP A 329 14.51 21.82 -13.94
C ASP A 329 13.58 20.65 -13.60
N THR A 330 13.22 20.56 -12.32
CA THR A 330 12.47 19.43 -11.76
C THR A 330 11.07 19.28 -12.33
N LYS A 331 10.42 20.39 -12.72
CA LYS A 331 9.14 20.37 -13.44
C LYS A 331 9.27 19.62 -14.76
N ARG A 332 10.31 19.92 -15.54
CA ARG A 332 10.58 19.25 -16.83
C ARG A 332 10.80 17.75 -16.67
N TRP A 333 11.44 17.31 -15.59
CA TRP A 333 11.66 15.87 -15.34
C TRP A 333 10.35 15.12 -15.10
N VAL A 334 9.36 15.78 -14.48
CA VAL A 334 8.01 15.23 -14.32
C VAL A 334 7.25 15.27 -15.63
N GLU A 335 7.26 16.41 -16.33
CA GLU A 335 6.52 16.59 -17.58
C GLU A 335 6.98 15.66 -18.70
N GLU A 336 8.27 15.33 -18.75
CA GLU A 336 8.85 14.35 -19.68
C GLU A 336 8.89 12.91 -19.10
N GLU A 337 8.33 12.68 -17.91
CA GLU A 337 8.26 11.36 -17.24
C GLU A 337 9.63 10.65 -17.13
N LEU A 338 10.68 11.42 -16.80
CA LEU A 338 12.05 10.89 -16.67
C LEU A 338 12.27 10.14 -15.35
N ILE A 339 11.39 10.31 -14.39
CA ILE A 339 11.48 9.73 -13.04
C ILE A 339 10.16 9.05 -12.71
N ASP A 340 10.20 7.98 -11.94
CA ASP A 340 9.01 7.25 -11.50
C ASP A 340 8.30 7.95 -10.34
N TYR A 341 9.04 8.73 -9.54
CA TYR A 341 8.47 9.56 -8.49
C TYR A 341 9.28 10.83 -8.23
N ILE A 342 8.58 11.87 -7.77
CA ILE A 342 9.17 13.10 -7.25
C ILE A 342 8.79 13.30 -5.79
N SER A 343 9.75 13.77 -5.00
CA SER A 343 9.59 13.96 -3.56
C SER A 343 9.96 15.36 -3.07
N PRO A 344 9.22 16.43 -3.44
CA PRO A 344 9.58 17.78 -3.04
C PRO A 344 9.66 17.94 -1.52
N GLN A 345 10.73 18.59 -1.05
CA GLN A 345 10.98 18.87 0.36
C GLN A 345 10.12 20.05 0.84
N ILE A 346 8.86 19.78 1.18
CA ILE A 346 7.91 20.78 1.65
C ILE A 346 8.07 20.95 3.17
N TYR A 347 9.18 21.56 3.54
CA TYR A 347 9.57 21.76 4.94
C TYR A 347 9.00 23.05 5.54
N PHE A 348 7.74 23.35 5.24
CA PHE A 348 7.07 24.58 5.62
C PHE A 348 5.74 24.26 6.33
N THR A 349 5.22 25.21 7.08
CA THR A 349 3.88 25.11 7.68
C THR A 349 2.83 25.68 6.73
N PHE A 350 1.55 25.36 6.93
CA PHE A 350 0.44 26.04 6.23
C PHE A 350 0.47 27.57 6.43
N ALA A 351 1.02 28.02 7.55
CA ALA A 351 1.11 29.42 7.91
C ALA A 351 2.39 30.12 7.45
N ASN A 352 3.30 29.40 6.78
CA ASN A 352 4.55 30.00 6.32
C ASN A 352 4.28 31.12 5.31
N SER A 353 4.71 32.34 5.64
CA SER A 353 4.37 33.54 4.86
C SER A 353 5.06 33.63 3.50
N ARG A 354 6.08 32.80 3.24
CA ARG A 354 6.84 32.80 1.99
C ARG A 354 6.51 31.59 1.12
N VAL A 355 6.32 30.44 1.74
CA VAL A 355 6.05 29.16 1.06
C VAL A 355 4.99 28.40 1.85
N PRO A 356 3.70 28.79 1.77
CA PRO A 356 2.62 28.10 2.49
C PRO A 356 2.55 26.64 2.05
N TYR A 357 2.49 25.71 3.01
CA TYR A 357 2.46 24.26 2.72
C TYR A 357 1.39 23.88 1.69
N GLY A 358 0.15 24.36 1.90
CA GLY A 358 -0.98 24.04 1.02
C GLY A 358 -0.76 24.50 -0.43
N GLU A 359 -0.25 25.72 -0.63
CA GLU A 359 0.02 26.28 -1.97
C GLU A 359 1.03 25.42 -2.72
N ILE A 360 2.17 25.13 -2.08
CA ILE A 360 3.24 24.42 -2.78
C ILE A 360 2.93 22.94 -2.97
N SER A 361 2.18 22.32 -2.05
CA SER A 361 1.72 20.93 -2.20
C SER A 361 0.69 20.81 -3.31
N ASP A 362 -0.24 21.76 -3.42
CA ASP A 362 -1.23 21.81 -4.49
C ASP A 362 -0.57 22.05 -5.86
N TRP A 363 0.41 22.95 -5.92
CA TRP A 363 1.18 23.19 -7.14
C TRP A 363 1.90 21.92 -7.63
N TRP A 364 2.53 21.15 -6.72
CA TRP A 364 3.15 19.88 -7.11
C TRP A 364 2.14 18.82 -7.53
N ALA A 365 0.97 18.78 -6.89
CA ALA A 365 -0.12 17.89 -7.30
C ALA A 365 -0.56 18.21 -8.74
N ASP A 366 -0.69 19.49 -9.10
CA ASP A 366 -0.99 19.92 -10.47
C ASP A 366 0.10 19.53 -11.47
N VAL A 367 1.38 19.59 -11.08
CA VAL A 367 2.51 19.22 -11.96
C VAL A 367 2.53 17.74 -12.30
N VAL A 368 2.20 16.85 -11.35
CA VAL A 368 2.14 15.39 -11.60
C VAL A 368 0.81 14.93 -12.18
N LYS A 369 -0.19 15.80 -12.24
CA LYS A 369 -1.53 15.44 -12.69
C LYS A 369 -1.51 14.86 -14.10
N GLU A 370 -2.12 13.68 -14.26
CA GLU A 370 -2.13 12.94 -15.53
C GLU A 370 -0.72 12.64 -16.06
N ARG A 371 0.24 12.36 -15.16
CA ARG A 371 1.58 11.88 -15.49
C ARG A 371 1.85 10.54 -14.82
N ASN A 372 2.72 9.75 -15.44
CA ASN A 372 3.28 8.50 -14.91
C ASN A 372 4.39 8.78 -13.88
N VAL A 373 4.11 9.66 -12.92
CA VAL A 373 5.06 10.07 -11.87
C VAL A 373 4.30 10.18 -10.56
N HIS A 374 4.68 9.40 -9.56
CA HIS A 374 4.11 9.56 -8.22
C HIS A 374 4.64 10.81 -7.51
N LEU A 375 3.78 11.48 -6.77
CA LEU A 375 4.16 12.55 -5.85
C LEU A 375 4.18 12.03 -4.42
N TYR A 376 5.33 12.15 -3.76
CA TYR A 376 5.49 11.88 -2.33
C TYR A 376 5.94 13.16 -1.62
N ILE A 377 5.31 13.55 -0.51
CA ILE A 377 5.73 14.81 0.15
C ILE A 377 6.85 14.56 1.16
N GLY A 378 7.96 15.29 1.00
CA GLY A 378 9.01 15.35 2.01
C GLY A 378 8.57 16.22 3.19
N GLN A 379 8.53 15.67 4.40
CA GLN A 379 8.02 16.34 5.60
C GLN A 379 9.10 16.57 6.66
N ALA A 380 9.07 17.74 7.28
CA ALA A 380 10.13 18.23 8.17
C ALA A 380 9.97 17.82 9.63
N LEU A 381 9.94 16.51 9.92
CA LEU A 381 9.86 16.01 11.29
C LEU A 381 10.98 16.58 12.19
N TYR A 382 12.16 16.84 11.61
CA TYR A 382 13.30 17.45 12.30
C TYR A 382 13.09 18.88 12.80
N LYS A 383 12.09 19.63 12.28
CA LYS A 383 11.83 21.02 12.68
C LYS A 383 11.02 21.14 13.96
N ILE A 384 10.39 20.05 14.39
CA ILE A 384 9.50 20.06 15.55
C ILE A 384 10.30 20.41 16.80
N ASN A 385 9.86 21.47 17.48
CA ASN A 385 10.51 22.09 18.64
C ASN A 385 11.92 22.67 18.39
N ASP A 386 12.43 22.61 17.15
CA ASP A 386 13.76 23.07 16.75
C ASP A 386 13.70 24.23 15.72
N ASN A 387 12.52 24.81 15.48
CA ASN A 387 12.30 25.87 14.49
C ASN A 387 11.59 27.10 15.07
N ASN A 388 11.88 28.30 14.57
CA ASN A 388 11.24 29.53 15.06
C ASN A 388 9.77 29.71 14.63
N ASP A 389 9.27 28.90 13.69
CA ASP A 389 7.86 28.87 13.33
C ASP A 389 7.03 28.28 14.48
N GLN A 390 6.14 29.08 15.05
CA GLN A 390 5.29 28.69 16.18
C GLN A 390 4.44 27.44 15.88
N TYR A 391 4.08 27.19 14.61
CA TYR A 391 3.29 26.02 14.24
C TYR A 391 4.10 24.72 14.21
N PHE A 392 5.42 24.79 14.39
CA PHE A 392 6.27 23.64 14.67
C PHE A 392 6.61 23.47 16.16
N GLN A 393 5.93 24.21 17.06
CA GLN A 393 6.18 24.17 18.50
C GLN A 393 5.03 23.50 19.27
N GLY A 394 5.36 22.72 20.30
CA GLY A 394 4.38 22.21 21.26
C GLY A 394 3.18 21.51 20.63
N ASN A 395 1.98 21.79 21.14
CA ASN A 395 0.73 21.22 20.62
C ASN A 395 0.40 21.70 19.19
N ASP A 396 0.83 22.90 18.81
CA ASP A 396 0.59 23.43 17.46
C ASP A 396 1.28 22.56 16.39
N ALA A 397 2.42 21.94 16.73
CA ALA A 397 3.11 20.98 15.86
C ALA A 397 2.29 19.72 15.60
N VAL A 398 1.55 19.24 16.59
CA VAL A 398 0.66 18.07 16.43
C VAL A 398 -0.45 18.43 15.45
N ASP A 399 -1.11 19.57 15.67
CA ASP A 399 -2.20 20.02 14.81
C ASP A 399 -1.71 20.35 13.39
N GLU A 400 -0.48 20.85 13.25
CA GLU A 400 0.14 21.13 11.94
C GLU A 400 0.42 19.85 11.16
N PHE A 401 1.06 18.85 11.77
CA PHE A 401 1.28 17.57 11.10
C PHE A 401 -0.02 16.83 10.80
N ASP A 402 -1.03 16.93 11.68
CA ASP A 402 -2.36 16.40 11.42
C ASP A 402 -2.97 17.02 10.16
N ARG A 403 -2.91 18.35 10.02
CA ARG A 403 -3.37 19.06 8.82
C ARG A 403 -2.59 18.63 7.57
N GLN A 404 -1.26 18.61 7.63
CA GLN A 404 -0.42 18.28 6.47
C GLN A 404 -0.70 16.87 5.95
N LEU A 405 -0.73 15.88 6.84
CA LEU A 405 -0.96 14.50 6.45
C LEU A 405 -2.42 14.27 5.99
N LYS A 406 -3.41 14.94 6.58
CA LYS A 406 -4.81 14.92 6.10
C LYS A 406 -4.94 15.55 4.71
N PHE A 407 -4.27 16.66 4.49
CA PHE A 407 -4.22 17.30 3.19
C PHE A 407 -3.63 16.36 2.14
N ASN A 408 -2.49 15.73 2.47
CA ASN A 408 -1.82 14.78 1.59
C ASN A 408 -2.73 13.61 1.21
N ILE A 409 -3.35 12.94 2.18
CA ILE A 409 -4.21 11.77 1.89
C ILE A 409 -5.51 12.12 1.15
N MET A 410 -6.03 13.35 1.32
CA MET A 410 -7.24 13.83 0.64
C MET A 410 -6.97 14.31 -0.79
N LYS A 411 -5.70 14.51 -1.16
CA LYS A 411 -5.28 14.89 -2.50
C LYS A 411 -4.86 13.64 -3.27
N PRO A 412 -5.65 13.16 -4.24
CA PRO A 412 -5.41 11.87 -4.89
C PRO A 412 -4.07 11.79 -5.64
N GLU A 413 -3.52 12.93 -6.06
CA GLU A 413 -2.21 13.03 -6.69
C GLU A 413 -1.06 12.79 -5.69
N ILE A 414 -1.26 13.07 -4.39
CA ILE A 414 -0.26 12.85 -3.35
C ILE A 414 -0.38 11.42 -2.83
N MET A 415 0.56 10.56 -3.22
CA MET A 415 0.52 9.12 -2.95
C MET A 415 1.41 8.68 -1.79
N GLY A 416 1.99 9.62 -1.05
CA GLY A 416 2.98 9.27 -0.04
C GLY A 416 3.53 10.41 0.79
N SER A 417 4.23 10.03 1.86
CA SER A 417 4.98 10.97 2.68
C SER A 417 6.28 10.34 3.17
N ILE A 418 7.36 11.14 3.12
CA ILE A 418 8.71 10.74 3.51
C ILE A 418 9.21 11.70 4.59
N MET A 419 9.54 11.18 5.76
CA MET A 419 9.93 12.00 6.91
C MET A 419 11.42 12.28 6.89
N PHE A 420 11.80 13.57 6.91
CA PHE A 420 13.16 13.99 7.19
C PHE A 420 13.31 14.31 8.67
N ARG A 421 14.04 13.49 9.43
CA ARG A 421 14.75 12.25 9.08
C ARG A 421 14.60 11.20 10.18
N PHE A 422 15.01 9.95 9.94
CA PHE A 422 14.67 8.80 10.78
C PHE A 422 14.92 8.99 12.28
N LYS A 423 16.07 9.52 12.71
CA LYS A 423 16.43 9.69 14.13
C LYS A 423 15.39 10.48 14.92
N ASN A 424 14.62 11.34 14.27
CA ASN A 424 13.59 12.16 14.90
C ASN A 424 12.39 11.34 15.43
N PHE A 425 12.19 10.10 14.97
CA PHE A 425 11.19 9.19 15.55
C PHE A 425 11.53 8.74 16.98
N ASN A 426 12.79 8.87 17.37
CA ASN A 426 13.30 8.48 18.69
C ASN A 426 13.67 9.68 19.56
N ASP A 427 13.58 10.89 19.01
CA ASP A 427 13.89 12.14 19.73
C ASP A 427 12.79 12.46 20.75
N ALA A 428 13.19 12.69 22.01
CA ALA A 428 12.26 12.97 23.11
C ALA A 428 11.40 14.22 22.86
N GLY A 429 11.97 15.25 22.23
CA GLY A 429 11.28 16.50 21.89
C GLY A 429 10.24 16.32 20.79
N LYS A 430 10.23 15.20 20.07
CA LYS A 430 9.37 14.99 18.90
C LYS A 430 8.26 13.96 19.16
N GLN A 431 8.29 13.30 20.31
CA GLN A 431 7.38 12.19 20.64
C GLN A 431 5.89 12.58 20.64
N GLN A 432 5.54 13.83 20.94
CA GLN A 432 4.14 14.28 20.87
C GLN A 432 3.56 14.12 19.45
N VAL A 433 4.33 14.51 18.42
CA VAL A 433 3.89 14.40 17.02
C VAL A 433 4.02 12.97 16.52
N VAL A 434 5.12 12.27 16.85
CA VAL A 434 5.30 10.85 16.51
C VAL A 434 4.13 10.00 17.04
N ASN A 435 3.73 10.21 18.29
CA ASN A 435 2.57 9.52 18.89
C ASN A 435 1.25 9.93 18.24
N GLY A 436 1.08 11.21 17.88
CA GLY A 436 -0.09 11.68 17.14
C GLY A 436 -0.22 11.01 15.77
N MET A 437 0.87 10.93 15.01
CA MET A 437 0.94 10.24 13.72
C MET A 437 0.58 8.77 13.86
N LYS A 438 1.17 8.06 14.84
CA LYS A 438 0.90 6.63 15.09
C LYS A 438 -0.56 6.36 15.47
N LYS A 439 -1.22 7.28 16.17
CA LYS A 439 -2.61 7.13 16.62
C LYS A 439 -3.66 7.58 15.61
N ASN A 440 -3.26 8.34 14.59
CA ASN A 440 -4.19 8.91 13.62
C ASN A 440 -3.82 8.47 12.20
N LEU A 441 -2.92 9.20 11.53
CA LEU A 441 -2.71 9.07 10.09
C LEU A 441 -2.00 7.80 9.66
N TRP A 442 -1.09 7.30 10.49
CA TRP A 442 -0.41 6.03 10.28
C TRP A 442 -0.91 4.95 11.23
N ALA A 443 -2.16 5.07 11.73
CA ALA A 443 -2.75 4.10 12.65
C ALA A 443 -3.02 2.74 12.00
N THR A 444 -3.43 2.74 10.73
CA THR A 444 -3.59 1.53 9.92
C THR A 444 -2.28 1.19 9.22
N LYS A 445 -2.08 -0.04 8.73
CA LYS A 445 -1.02 -0.34 7.76
C LYS A 445 -1.41 0.16 6.37
N ALA A 446 -0.43 0.34 5.49
CA ALA A 446 -0.66 0.68 4.09
C ALA A 446 0.29 -0.10 3.19
N LEU A 447 -0.20 -0.46 2.01
CA LEU A 447 0.62 -1.00 0.93
C LEU A 447 1.29 0.13 0.15
N VAL A 448 2.37 -0.19 -0.55
CA VAL A 448 2.98 0.75 -1.49
C VAL A 448 2.02 0.97 -2.68
N PRO A 449 1.87 2.21 -3.19
CA PRO A 449 1.11 2.48 -4.41
C PRO A 449 1.66 1.72 -5.62
N VAL A 450 0.77 1.21 -6.47
CA VAL A 450 1.15 0.57 -7.73
C VAL A 450 1.60 1.62 -8.74
N MET A 451 2.56 1.28 -9.61
CA MET A 451 2.95 2.09 -10.77
C MET A 451 2.59 1.34 -12.05
N PRO A 452 1.34 1.41 -12.54
CA PRO A 452 0.87 0.53 -13.61
C PRO A 452 1.68 0.64 -14.91
N TRP A 453 2.29 1.79 -15.17
CA TRP A 453 3.14 2.02 -16.35
C TRP A 453 4.50 1.30 -16.30
N LYS A 454 4.96 0.85 -15.11
CA LYS A 454 6.18 0.03 -14.98
C LYS A 454 5.93 -1.45 -15.28
N GLY A 455 4.67 -1.84 -15.48
CA GLY A 455 4.26 -3.22 -15.77
C GLY A 455 4.06 -4.05 -14.50
N GLY A 456 4.49 -5.31 -14.56
CA GLY A 456 4.12 -6.32 -13.58
C GLY A 456 2.70 -6.85 -13.81
N GLN A 457 2.36 -7.89 -13.06
CA GLN A 457 1.04 -8.51 -13.11
C GLN A 457 0.73 -9.05 -11.72
N ALA A 458 -0.52 -8.87 -11.29
CA ALA A 458 -0.99 -9.50 -10.07
C ALA A 458 -0.70 -11.01 -10.12
N PRO A 459 -0.01 -11.58 -9.12
CA PRO A 459 0.26 -13.02 -9.08
C PRO A 459 -1.04 -13.83 -9.03
N ASP A 460 -0.94 -15.14 -9.23
CA ASP A 460 -2.02 -16.04 -8.85
C ASP A 460 -2.26 -15.99 -7.34
N ASN A 461 -3.53 -16.15 -6.94
CA ASN A 461 -3.88 -16.10 -5.53
C ASN A 461 -3.24 -17.26 -4.74
N PRO A 462 -2.93 -17.04 -3.44
CA PRO A 462 -2.48 -18.13 -2.56
C PRO A 462 -3.52 -19.27 -2.48
N THR A 463 -3.08 -20.46 -2.04
CA THR A 463 -3.95 -21.63 -1.89
C THR A 463 -3.78 -22.34 -0.55
N GLN A 464 -4.67 -23.31 -0.26
CA GLN A 464 -4.60 -24.21 0.89
C GLN A 464 -4.47 -23.50 2.26
N GLY A 465 -5.24 -22.42 2.43
CA GLY A 465 -5.21 -21.61 3.64
C GLY A 465 -5.74 -22.35 4.88
N LYS A 466 -5.06 -22.19 6.01
CA LYS A 466 -5.45 -22.76 7.31
C LYS A 466 -5.30 -21.75 8.43
N VAL A 467 -6.12 -21.91 9.47
CA VAL A 467 -6.04 -21.17 10.73
C VAL A 467 -5.96 -22.14 11.90
N ASP A 468 -4.99 -21.92 12.78
CA ASP A 468 -4.80 -22.69 14.01
C ASP A 468 -4.73 -21.73 15.20
N SER A 469 -5.58 -21.94 16.21
CA SER A 469 -5.48 -21.19 17.47
C SER A 469 -4.25 -21.64 18.26
N THR A 470 -3.42 -20.69 18.70
CA THR A 470 -2.24 -20.94 19.53
C THR A 470 -2.24 -20.06 20.77
N ASN A 471 -1.35 -20.35 21.73
CA ASN A 471 -1.17 -19.52 22.93
C ASN A 471 -0.61 -18.12 22.62
N GLN A 472 -0.08 -17.90 21.41
CA GLN A 472 0.53 -16.63 20.99
C GLN A 472 -0.36 -15.82 20.03
N GLY A 473 -1.56 -16.31 19.70
CA GLY A 473 -2.44 -15.74 18.69
C GLY A 473 -2.98 -16.79 17.73
N ILE A 474 -3.62 -16.37 16.65
CA ILE A 474 -4.04 -17.26 15.56
C ILE A 474 -2.91 -17.38 14.55
N LYS A 475 -2.44 -18.60 14.32
CA LYS A 475 -1.49 -18.91 13.26
C LYS A 475 -2.27 -19.10 11.96
N LEU A 476 -1.91 -18.34 10.94
CA LEU A 476 -2.31 -18.55 9.56
C LEU A 476 -1.20 -19.28 8.82
N SER A 477 -1.58 -20.17 7.90
CA SER A 477 -0.67 -20.74 6.92
C SER A 477 -1.32 -20.87 5.55
N TRP A 478 -0.54 -20.75 4.49
CA TRP A 478 -0.98 -20.91 3.09
C TRP A 478 0.18 -21.34 2.20
N LEU A 479 -0.13 -21.87 1.02
CA LEU A 479 0.86 -22.17 -0.01
C LEU A 479 0.91 -21.07 -1.06
N ASP A 480 2.13 -20.71 -1.43
CA ASP A 480 2.37 -19.94 -2.64
C ASP A 480 1.95 -20.73 -3.89
N ASN A 481 1.43 -20.03 -4.89
CA ASN A 481 1.00 -20.63 -6.15
C ASN A 481 1.59 -19.91 -7.39
N ASP A 482 2.48 -18.93 -7.20
CA ASP A 482 3.06 -18.16 -8.30
C ASP A 482 4.54 -17.80 -8.04
N PRO A 483 5.47 -18.13 -8.95
CA PRO A 483 6.88 -17.77 -8.80
C PRO A 483 7.12 -16.26 -8.68
N ASN A 484 6.26 -15.41 -9.27
CA ASN A 484 6.40 -13.95 -9.28
C ASN A 484 5.91 -13.27 -8.00
N THR A 485 5.29 -14.02 -7.08
CA THR A 485 4.93 -13.47 -5.77
C THR A 485 6.18 -12.97 -5.04
N THR A 486 6.14 -11.74 -4.55
CA THR A 486 7.19 -11.13 -3.73
C THR A 486 6.81 -11.14 -2.25
N TYR A 487 5.54 -10.87 -1.95
CA TYR A 487 5.02 -10.82 -0.57
C TYR A 487 3.51 -11.02 -0.54
N TYR A 488 2.95 -11.11 0.67
CA TYR A 488 1.52 -11.23 0.90
C TYR A 488 0.99 -10.09 1.77
N ALA A 489 -0.28 -9.73 1.59
CA ALA A 489 -1.02 -8.87 2.50
C ALA A 489 -2.07 -9.70 3.25
N VAL A 490 -2.17 -9.49 4.57
CA VAL A 490 -3.08 -10.24 5.45
C VAL A 490 -4.11 -9.28 6.03
N TYR A 491 -5.37 -9.53 5.70
CA TYR A 491 -6.52 -8.79 6.19
C TYR A 491 -7.29 -9.60 7.22
N ARG A 492 -7.77 -8.96 8.28
CA ARG A 492 -8.63 -9.56 9.30
C ARG A 492 -9.93 -8.80 9.44
N MET A 493 -11.04 -9.51 9.33
CA MET A 493 -12.40 -9.00 9.51
C MET A 493 -13.14 -9.85 10.54
N ASN A 494 -14.19 -9.30 11.13
CA ASN A 494 -15.06 -10.07 12.02
C ASN A 494 -15.92 -11.04 11.20
N LYS A 495 -16.21 -12.19 11.78
CA LYS A 495 -17.10 -13.17 11.14
C LYS A 495 -18.49 -12.54 10.90
N GLY A 496 -18.98 -12.64 9.67
CA GLY A 496 -20.25 -12.05 9.24
C GLY A 496 -20.11 -10.67 8.58
N GLU A 497 -18.94 -10.04 8.63
CA GLU A 497 -18.65 -8.85 7.83
C GLU A 497 -18.46 -9.22 6.35
N LYS A 498 -18.82 -8.28 5.46
CA LYS A 498 -18.54 -8.42 4.02
C LYS A 498 -17.04 -8.32 3.80
N ILE A 499 -16.49 -9.27 3.04
CA ILE A 499 -15.09 -9.23 2.63
C ILE A 499 -14.97 -8.26 1.45
N ASP A 500 -14.19 -7.21 1.64
CA ASP A 500 -13.81 -6.25 0.60
C ASP A 500 -12.34 -5.87 0.81
N ILE A 501 -11.50 -6.28 -0.13
CA ILE A 501 -10.10 -5.91 -0.19
C ILE A 501 -9.82 -4.85 -1.26
N SER A 502 -10.83 -4.39 -2.00
CA SER A 502 -10.65 -3.52 -3.17
C SER A 502 -10.71 -2.03 -2.84
N SER A 503 -11.48 -1.64 -1.82
CA SER A 503 -11.64 -0.24 -1.42
C SER A 503 -10.48 0.26 -0.55
N ASP A 504 -10.30 1.58 -0.50
CA ASP A 504 -9.36 2.21 0.43
C ASP A 504 -9.67 1.90 1.90
N GLY A 505 -10.96 1.76 2.22
CA GLY A 505 -11.43 1.34 3.54
C GLY A 505 -10.89 -0.02 3.97
N SER A 506 -10.51 -0.90 3.03
CA SER A 506 -9.90 -2.20 3.35
C SER A 506 -8.57 -2.09 4.08
N GLY A 507 -7.87 -0.95 3.98
CA GLY A 507 -6.67 -0.65 4.75
C GLY A 507 -6.89 -0.73 6.27
N ALA A 508 -8.12 -0.54 6.75
CA ALA A 508 -8.51 -0.70 8.15
C ALA A 508 -8.31 -2.15 8.66
N TYR A 509 -8.45 -3.11 7.76
CA TYR A 509 -8.38 -4.54 8.05
C TYR A 509 -7.00 -5.13 7.78
N LEU A 510 -6.08 -4.38 7.16
CA LEU A 510 -4.71 -4.82 6.88
C LEU A 510 -3.92 -4.93 8.19
N ILE A 511 -3.68 -6.16 8.65
CA ILE A 511 -2.99 -6.42 9.93
C ILE A 511 -1.51 -6.75 9.75
N GLY A 512 -1.08 -7.10 8.54
CA GLY A 512 0.32 -7.42 8.28
C GLY A 512 0.64 -7.63 6.81
N THR A 513 1.94 -7.64 6.52
CA THR A 513 2.49 -8.09 5.25
C THR A 513 3.60 -9.11 5.52
N VAL A 514 3.73 -10.11 4.66
CA VAL A 514 4.68 -11.22 4.84
C VAL A 514 5.54 -11.35 3.60
N ARG A 515 6.85 -11.19 3.72
CA ARG A 515 7.78 -11.46 2.61
C ARG A 515 7.73 -12.95 2.26
N LYS A 516 7.76 -13.28 0.96
CA LYS A 516 7.71 -14.68 0.52
C LYS A 516 8.93 -15.46 1.03
N GLU A 517 8.65 -16.61 1.64
CA GLU A 517 9.64 -17.63 1.99
C GLU A 517 9.85 -18.61 0.83
N GLN A 518 11.07 -19.14 0.68
CA GLN A 518 11.44 -19.99 -0.46
C GLN A 518 10.86 -21.42 -0.41
N ASN A 519 10.44 -21.89 0.77
CA ASN A 519 9.95 -23.27 0.97
C ASN A 519 8.49 -23.49 0.49
N GLY A 520 7.84 -22.46 -0.06
CA GLY A 520 6.46 -22.50 -0.55
C GLY A 520 5.39 -22.33 0.52
N LEU A 521 5.62 -22.81 1.76
CA LEU A 521 4.71 -22.62 2.89
C LEU A 521 4.95 -21.28 3.57
N GLN A 522 3.90 -20.48 3.64
CA GLN A 522 3.92 -19.15 4.22
C GLN A 522 3.14 -19.14 5.54
N GLU A 523 3.59 -18.34 6.50
CA GLU A 523 2.98 -18.28 7.83
C GLU A 523 2.86 -16.85 8.35
N PHE A 524 1.83 -16.60 9.14
CA PHE A 524 1.63 -15.33 9.86
C PHE A 524 0.94 -15.58 11.20
N ILE A 525 1.29 -14.83 12.24
CA ILE A 525 0.63 -14.91 13.55
C ILE A 525 -0.13 -13.62 13.81
N ASP A 526 -1.46 -13.69 13.81
CA ASP A 526 -2.29 -12.61 14.33
C ASP A 526 -2.31 -12.64 15.86
N LYS A 527 -1.67 -11.64 16.48
CA LYS A 527 -1.60 -11.46 17.94
C LYS A 527 -2.79 -10.69 18.51
N GLY A 528 -3.71 -10.19 17.67
CA GLY A 528 -4.83 -9.36 18.12
C GLY A 528 -6.02 -10.15 18.65
N THR A 529 -6.07 -11.47 18.44
CA THR A 529 -7.08 -12.37 19.01
C THR A 529 -6.56 -13.81 19.02
N ILE A 530 -7.16 -14.66 19.86
CA ILE A 530 -6.87 -16.10 19.96
C ILE A 530 -8.02 -16.99 19.48
N ASP A 531 -9.20 -16.39 19.27
CA ASP A 531 -10.45 -17.11 18.95
C ASP A 531 -10.69 -17.09 17.43
N ALA A 532 -10.25 -18.16 16.75
CA ALA A 532 -10.38 -18.29 15.29
C ALA A 532 -11.83 -18.37 14.82
N ASN A 533 -12.80 -18.65 15.71
CA ASN A 533 -14.21 -18.72 15.34
C ASN A 533 -14.87 -17.35 15.18
N LYS A 534 -14.22 -16.26 15.62
CA LYS A 534 -14.74 -14.89 15.54
C LYS A 534 -14.23 -14.10 14.34
N VAL A 535 -13.29 -14.64 13.60
CA VAL A 535 -12.59 -13.93 12.53
C VAL A 535 -12.66 -14.66 11.21
N ILE A 536 -12.52 -13.88 10.16
CA ILE A 536 -12.25 -14.34 8.81
C ILE A 536 -11.03 -13.58 8.31
N TYR A 537 -10.20 -14.25 7.53
CA TYR A 537 -9.01 -13.65 6.93
C TYR A 537 -9.12 -13.68 5.42
N ALA A 538 -8.52 -12.66 4.80
CA ALA A 538 -8.24 -12.61 3.38
C ALA A 538 -6.72 -12.46 3.23
N VAL A 539 -6.11 -13.30 2.40
CA VAL A 539 -4.69 -13.24 2.08
C VAL A 539 -4.53 -13.03 0.59
N THR A 540 -3.82 -11.98 0.20
CA THR A 540 -3.48 -11.70 -1.21
C THR A 540 -1.98 -11.84 -1.42
N ALA A 541 -1.56 -12.38 -2.56
CA ALA A 541 -0.20 -12.32 -3.09
C ALA A 541 0.02 -11.01 -3.86
N LEU A 542 1.24 -10.44 -3.77
CA LEU A 542 1.67 -9.22 -4.44
C LEU A 542 3.00 -9.42 -5.14
N ASP A 543 3.13 -8.89 -6.37
CA ASP A 543 4.38 -8.90 -7.12
C ASP A 543 5.36 -7.80 -6.64
N ARG A 544 6.52 -7.71 -7.30
CA ARG A 544 7.57 -6.72 -7.00
C ARG A 544 7.12 -5.27 -7.19
N LEU A 545 6.09 -5.04 -8.01
CA LEU A 545 5.50 -3.72 -8.31
C LEU A 545 4.15 -3.50 -7.58
N HIS A 546 3.86 -4.36 -6.59
CA HIS A 546 2.70 -4.30 -5.70
C HIS A 546 1.34 -4.54 -6.36
N ASN A 547 1.31 -5.11 -7.56
CA ASN A 547 0.09 -5.61 -8.18
C ASN A 547 -0.45 -6.75 -7.32
N GLU A 548 -1.73 -6.68 -6.99
CA GLU A 548 -2.33 -7.52 -5.96
C GLU A 548 -3.32 -8.50 -6.55
N SER A 549 -3.13 -9.78 -6.21
CA SER A 549 -3.99 -10.89 -6.61
C SER A 549 -5.38 -10.83 -5.97
N ARG A 550 -6.25 -11.75 -6.38
CA ARG A 550 -7.48 -12.05 -5.64
C ARG A 550 -7.17 -12.66 -4.28
N GLU A 551 -8.11 -12.55 -3.37
CA GLU A 551 -7.97 -13.06 -2.02
C GLU A 551 -8.18 -14.59 -1.92
N LEU A 552 -7.31 -15.22 -1.13
CA LEU A 552 -7.60 -16.49 -0.48
C LEU A 552 -8.34 -16.21 0.83
N ILE A 553 -9.55 -16.76 0.98
CA ILE A 553 -10.31 -16.67 2.22
C ILE A 553 -9.92 -17.80 3.17
N ILE A 554 -9.62 -17.46 4.42
CA ILE A 554 -9.24 -18.41 5.46
C ILE A 554 -10.12 -18.20 6.70
N SER A 555 -10.81 -19.26 7.13
CA SER A 555 -11.60 -19.29 8.37
C SER A 555 -11.74 -20.72 8.89
N THR A 556 -12.27 -20.89 10.11
CA THR A 556 -12.57 -22.22 10.66
C THR A 556 -13.73 -22.94 9.98
N ASN A 557 -14.54 -22.22 9.19
CA ASN A 557 -15.70 -22.75 8.45
C ASN A 557 -15.47 -22.59 6.93
N GLN A 558 -14.39 -23.17 6.41
CA GLN A 558 -14.04 -23.11 4.99
C GLN A 558 -13.73 -24.51 4.45
N SER A 559 -14.22 -24.81 3.25
CA SER A 559 -13.84 -26.02 2.50
C SER A 559 -12.35 -26.07 2.23
N LYS A 560 -11.78 -27.27 2.30
CA LYS A 560 -10.37 -27.54 1.97
C LYS A 560 -10.07 -27.36 0.48
N TYR A 561 -11.07 -27.51 -0.38
CA TYR A 561 -10.89 -27.61 -1.84
C TYR A 561 -11.51 -26.44 -2.61
N PHE A 562 -12.46 -25.72 -2.04
CA PHE A 562 -13.22 -24.69 -2.75
C PHE A 562 -13.38 -23.40 -1.94
N TYR A 563 -12.89 -22.28 -2.47
CA TYR A 563 -12.84 -21.02 -1.73
C TYR A 563 -14.20 -20.31 -1.63
N ASP A 564 -15.19 -20.67 -2.47
CA ASP A 564 -16.56 -20.19 -2.38
C ASP A 564 -17.45 -20.98 -1.41
N VAL A 565 -16.95 -22.08 -0.85
CA VAL A 565 -17.65 -22.90 0.16
C VAL A 565 -17.14 -22.53 1.55
N GLY A 566 -17.56 -21.34 1.99
CA GLY A 566 -17.23 -20.80 3.31
C GLY A 566 -18.44 -20.79 4.26
N ASN A 567 -18.48 -19.80 5.15
CA ASN A 567 -19.46 -19.71 6.22
C ASN A 567 -20.94 -19.74 5.75
N GLN A 568 -21.26 -19.19 4.57
CA GLN A 568 -22.62 -19.25 4.00
C GLN A 568 -23.08 -20.68 3.68
N TYR A 569 -22.13 -21.56 3.39
CA TYR A 569 -22.34 -22.96 3.03
C TYR A 569 -21.70 -23.90 4.06
N SER A 570 -21.51 -23.46 5.30
CA SER A 570 -20.84 -24.27 6.32
C SER A 570 -21.54 -25.59 6.58
N TRP A 571 -22.86 -25.63 6.40
CA TRP A 571 -23.71 -26.82 6.48
C TRP A 571 -23.44 -27.85 5.38
N ALA A 572 -22.73 -27.48 4.31
CA ALA A 572 -22.41 -28.34 3.17
C ALA A 572 -20.91 -28.67 3.06
N ILE A 573 -20.04 -28.07 3.88
CA ILE A 573 -18.57 -28.21 3.75
C ILE A 573 -18.15 -29.68 3.78
N ASP A 574 -18.50 -30.42 4.84
CA ASP A 574 -18.07 -31.81 5.01
C ASP A 574 -18.56 -32.69 3.86
N ALA A 575 -19.80 -32.47 3.41
CA ALA A 575 -20.38 -33.21 2.30
C ALA A 575 -19.66 -32.93 0.98
N ILE A 576 -19.33 -31.66 0.71
CA ILE A 576 -18.64 -31.22 -0.50
C ILE A 576 -17.20 -31.75 -0.51
N ASP A 577 -16.47 -31.57 0.59
CA ASP A 577 -15.08 -31.99 0.70
C ASP A 577 -14.95 -33.50 0.59
N SER A 578 -15.80 -34.26 1.32
CA SER A 578 -15.81 -35.72 1.24
C SER A 578 -16.20 -36.21 -0.16
N SER A 579 -17.17 -35.57 -0.81
CA SER A 579 -17.59 -35.95 -2.16
C SER A 579 -16.53 -35.63 -3.22
N TYR A 580 -15.73 -34.58 -3.02
CA TYR A 580 -14.58 -34.29 -3.88
C TYR A 580 -13.46 -35.34 -3.71
N GLU A 581 -13.13 -35.70 -2.46
CA GLU A 581 -12.15 -36.74 -2.15
C GLU A 581 -12.52 -38.11 -2.73
N ARG A 582 -13.82 -38.43 -2.76
CA ARG A 582 -14.37 -39.65 -3.38
C ARG A 582 -14.53 -39.56 -4.91
N GLY A 583 -14.18 -38.44 -5.55
CA GLY A 583 -14.31 -38.25 -7.00
C GLY A 583 -15.76 -38.15 -7.53
N ILE A 584 -16.71 -37.89 -6.63
CA ILE A 584 -18.15 -37.78 -6.96
C ILE A 584 -18.42 -36.44 -7.66
N VAL A 585 -17.84 -35.36 -7.10
CA VAL A 585 -18.01 -34.00 -7.59
C VAL A 585 -16.67 -33.33 -7.87
N TYR A 586 -16.70 -32.36 -8.79
CA TYR A 586 -15.57 -31.51 -9.13
C TYR A 586 -16.03 -30.04 -9.16
N GLY A 587 -15.07 -29.13 -8.93
CA GLY A 587 -15.28 -27.69 -9.13
C GLY A 587 -15.26 -27.29 -10.60
N ASP A 588 -15.22 -25.99 -10.85
CA ASP A 588 -15.17 -25.40 -12.21
C ASP A 588 -13.75 -25.35 -12.83
N GLY A 589 -12.76 -25.94 -12.15
CA GLY A 589 -11.35 -25.89 -12.54
C GLY A 589 -10.63 -24.58 -12.18
N LYS A 590 -11.33 -23.61 -11.58
CA LYS A 590 -10.77 -22.34 -11.07
C LYS A 590 -10.77 -22.27 -9.55
N GLY A 591 -11.10 -23.37 -8.88
CA GLY A 591 -11.21 -23.47 -7.42
C GLY A 591 -12.59 -23.09 -6.85
N LEU A 592 -13.61 -22.91 -7.69
CA LEU A 592 -15.00 -22.70 -7.27
C LEU A 592 -15.79 -24.01 -7.32
N PHE A 593 -16.57 -24.28 -6.28
CA PHE A 593 -17.57 -25.35 -6.30
C PHE A 593 -18.90 -24.89 -6.95
N ASN A 594 -19.21 -23.60 -6.87
CA ASN A 594 -20.48 -22.97 -7.23
C ASN A 594 -21.68 -23.57 -6.46
N PRO A 595 -21.69 -23.54 -5.12
CA PRO A 595 -22.67 -24.25 -4.28
C PRO A 595 -24.12 -23.84 -4.53
N GLY A 596 -24.37 -22.56 -4.86
CA GLY A 596 -25.71 -22.03 -5.15
C GLY A 596 -26.20 -22.23 -6.59
N LYS A 597 -25.40 -22.82 -7.49
CA LYS A 597 -25.81 -23.06 -8.88
C LYS A 597 -26.85 -24.19 -8.93
N ASN A 598 -27.93 -23.99 -9.68
CA ASN A 598 -28.91 -25.04 -9.95
C ASN A 598 -28.27 -26.20 -10.73
N THR A 599 -28.62 -27.42 -10.36
CA THR A 599 -28.03 -28.62 -10.96
C THR A 599 -28.91 -29.17 -12.07
N THR A 600 -28.29 -29.56 -13.17
CA THR A 600 -29.00 -30.20 -14.29
C THR A 600 -29.35 -31.64 -13.96
N ARG A 601 -30.38 -32.19 -14.61
CA ARG A 601 -30.78 -33.61 -14.46
C ARG A 601 -29.64 -34.55 -14.85
N GLY A 602 -28.86 -34.22 -15.88
CA GLY A 602 -27.69 -34.97 -16.31
C GLY A 602 -26.56 -34.96 -15.28
N ASP A 603 -26.25 -33.79 -14.70
CA ASP A 603 -25.25 -33.67 -13.63
C ASP A 603 -25.67 -34.47 -12.39
N PHE A 604 -26.95 -34.42 -12.02
CA PHE A 604 -27.45 -35.17 -10.87
C PHE A 604 -27.31 -36.68 -11.05
N ILE A 605 -27.71 -37.23 -12.20
CA ILE A 605 -27.53 -38.66 -12.49
C ILE A 605 -26.05 -39.04 -12.51
N LEU A 606 -25.20 -38.19 -13.08
CA LEU A 606 -23.75 -38.42 -13.04
C LEU A 606 -23.22 -38.50 -11.61
N MET A 607 -23.67 -37.62 -10.72
CA MET A 607 -23.29 -37.66 -9.29
C MET A 607 -23.80 -38.93 -8.61
N VAL A 608 -25.05 -39.35 -8.85
CA VAL A 608 -25.62 -40.59 -8.27
C VAL A 608 -24.83 -41.82 -8.71
N VAL A 609 -24.58 -41.95 -10.02
CA VAL A 609 -23.84 -43.10 -10.58
C VAL A 609 -22.42 -43.16 -10.05
N ARG A 610 -21.74 -42.02 -9.90
CA ARG A 610 -20.40 -41.95 -9.31
C ARG A 610 -20.40 -42.27 -7.82
N ALA A 611 -21.32 -41.67 -7.07
CA ALA A 611 -21.42 -41.85 -5.62
C ALA A 611 -21.57 -43.32 -5.23
N LEU A 612 -22.34 -44.07 -6.00
CA LEU A 612 -22.68 -45.47 -5.73
C LEU A 612 -21.93 -46.46 -6.63
N GLU A 613 -20.96 -45.98 -7.42
CA GLU A 613 -20.16 -46.74 -8.39
C GLU A 613 -21.01 -47.68 -9.29
N LEU A 614 -22.20 -47.23 -9.70
CA LEU A 614 -23.16 -48.05 -10.44
C LEU A 614 -22.64 -48.40 -11.83
N LYS A 615 -22.87 -49.64 -12.25
CA LYS A 615 -22.46 -50.16 -13.57
C LYS A 615 -23.58 -51.00 -14.17
N ALA A 616 -23.84 -50.77 -15.46
CA ALA A 616 -24.74 -51.61 -16.26
C ALA A 616 -24.33 -51.55 -17.74
N GLU A 617 -24.45 -52.66 -18.45
CA GLU A 617 -24.35 -52.65 -19.91
C GLU A 617 -25.67 -52.17 -20.53
N PHE A 618 -25.60 -51.27 -21.51
CA PHE A 618 -26.77 -50.74 -22.19
C PHE A 618 -26.49 -50.61 -23.69
N GLN A 619 -27.50 -50.92 -24.52
CA GLN A 619 -27.40 -50.85 -25.98
C GLN A 619 -27.85 -49.49 -26.53
N ASP A 620 -28.86 -48.90 -25.91
CA ASP A 620 -29.48 -47.65 -26.33
C ASP A 620 -29.66 -46.68 -25.15
N ASN A 621 -29.74 -45.37 -25.45
CA ASN A 621 -29.97 -44.31 -24.48
C ASN A 621 -31.19 -43.45 -24.88
N PHE A 622 -31.57 -42.46 -24.08
CA PHE A 622 -32.66 -41.54 -24.42
C PHE A 622 -32.32 -40.76 -25.69
N SER A 623 -33.34 -40.41 -26.46
CA SER A 623 -33.15 -39.78 -27.78
C SER A 623 -32.48 -38.41 -27.72
N ASP A 624 -32.55 -37.72 -26.58
CA ASP A 624 -31.93 -36.43 -26.29
C ASP A 624 -30.60 -36.54 -25.51
N VAL A 625 -30.02 -37.74 -25.43
CA VAL A 625 -28.72 -38.01 -24.79
C VAL A 625 -27.74 -38.56 -25.85
N PRO A 626 -27.10 -37.68 -26.65
CA PRO A 626 -26.25 -38.10 -27.76
C PRO A 626 -24.92 -38.71 -27.28
N LYS A 627 -24.38 -39.66 -28.06
CA LYS A 627 -23.05 -40.24 -27.80
C LYS A 627 -21.98 -39.12 -27.76
N GLY A 628 -21.10 -39.16 -26.75
CA GLY A 628 -19.98 -38.23 -26.58
C GLY A 628 -20.19 -37.11 -25.57
N VAL A 629 -21.40 -36.91 -25.04
CA VAL A 629 -21.60 -36.00 -23.89
C VAL A 629 -21.11 -36.67 -22.60
N TYR A 630 -20.59 -35.87 -21.66
CA TYR A 630 -19.91 -36.38 -20.46
C TYR A 630 -20.81 -37.19 -19.51
N TYR A 631 -22.13 -37.02 -19.58
CA TYR A 631 -23.11 -37.78 -18.79
C TYR A 631 -23.72 -38.97 -19.55
N TYR A 632 -23.27 -39.27 -20.79
CA TYR A 632 -23.87 -40.31 -21.63
C TYR A 632 -23.93 -41.66 -20.92
N ASP A 633 -22.79 -42.14 -20.42
CA ASP A 633 -22.69 -43.45 -19.76
C ASP A 633 -23.45 -43.50 -18.44
N ALA A 634 -23.45 -42.40 -17.67
CA ALA A 634 -24.18 -42.31 -16.42
C ALA A 634 -25.69 -42.41 -16.65
N ILE A 635 -26.24 -41.67 -17.63
CA ILE A 635 -27.67 -41.74 -17.93
C ILE A 635 -28.04 -43.09 -18.53
N GLY A 636 -27.20 -43.67 -19.40
CA GLY A 636 -27.44 -45.01 -19.95
C GLY A 636 -27.48 -46.08 -18.85
N THR A 637 -26.53 -46.02 -17.92
CA THR A 637 -26.49 -46.89 -16.73
C THR A 637 -27.74 -46.72 -15.87
N ALA A 638 -28.07 -45.48 -15.51
CA ALA A 638 -29.25 -45.17 -14.70
C ALA A 638 -30.55 -45.58 -15.39
N ARG A 639 -30.63 -45.50 -16.72
CA ARG A 639 -31.79 -45.97 -17.49
C ARG A 639 -31.95 -47.47 -17.41
N THR A 640 -30.88 -48.22 -17.66
CA THR A 640 -30.91 -49.69 -17.60
C THR A 640 -31.24 -50.21 -16.21
N LEU A 641 -30.72 -49.56 -15.17
CA LEU A 641 -31.04 -49.90 -13.79
C LEU A 641 -32.46 -49.48 -13.37
N GLY A 642 -33.13 -48.62 -14.14
CA GLY A 642 -34.49 -48.15 -13.82
C GLY A 642 -34.55 -46.90 -12.92
N ILE A 643 -33.39 -46.31 -12.60
CA ILE A 643 -33.23 -45.05 -11.86
C ILE A 643 -33.79 -43.89 -12.68
N ALA A 644 -33.34 -43.78 -13.93
CA ALA A 644 -33.75 -42.73 -14.87
C ALA A 644 -34.82 -43.27 -15.81
N LYS A 645 -36.07 -42.82 -15.66
CA LYS A 645 -37.21 -43.25 -16.52
C LYS A 645 -37.55 -42.26 -17.65
N GLY A 646 -37.29 -40.96 -17.45
CA GLY A 646 -37.69 -39.92 -18.42
C GLY A 646 -39.21 -39.88 -18.64
N ASP A 647 -39.63 -39.42 -19.82
CA ASP A 647 -41.02 -39.53 -20.31
C ASP A 647 -41.26 -40.82 -21.14
N GLY A 648 -40.26 -41.69 -21.21
CA GLY A 648 -40.21 -42.88 -22.06
C GLY A 648 -39.32 -42.74 -23.30
N ALA A 649 -39.22 -41.54 -23.90
CA ALA A 649 -38.42 -41.27 -25.10
C ALA A 649 -37.27 -40.28 -24.85
N THR A 650 -37.50 -39.28 -23.99
CA THR A 650 -36.57 -38.20 -23.65
C THR A 650 -36.33 -38.14 -22.13
N PHE A 651 -35.20 -37.55 -21.73
CA PHE A 651 -34.83 -37.39 -20.32
C PHE A 651 -34.72 -35.93 -19.85
N ASN A 652 -34.51 -35.01 -20.79
CA ASN A 652 -34.18 -33.60 -20.60
C ASN A 652 -32.93 -33.39 -19.73
N PRO A 653 -31.74 -33.88 -20.12
CA PRO A 653 -30.54 -33.85 -19.28
C PRO A 653 -30.08 -32.43 -18.92
N ASN A 654 -30.36 -31.43 -19.77
CA ASN A 654 -29.96 -30.05 -19.58
C ASN A 654 -30.94 -29.22 -18.74
N GLY A 655 -32.14 -29.75 -18.46
CA GLY A 655 -33.10 -29.12 -17.56
C GLY A 655 -32.60 -29.14 -16.12
N ASN A 656 -32.85 -28.08 -15.36
CA ASN A 656 -32.61 -28.09 -13.92
C ASN A 656 -33.55 -29.09 -13.23
N ILE A 657 -33.03 -29.80 -12.23
CA ILE A 657 -33.82 -30.78 -11.48
C ILE A 657 -34.58 -30.12 -10.33
N THR A 658 -35.87 -30.43 -10.21
CA THR A 658 -36.68 -30.01 -9.07
C THR A 658 -36.37 -30.87 -7.84
N ARG A 659 -36.64 -30.34 -6.65
CA ARG A 659 -36.44 -31.08 -5.40
C ARG A 659 -37.28 -32.36 -5.36
N GLU A 660 -38.53 -32.35 -5.84
CA GLU A 660 -39.36 -33.57 -5.87
C GLU A 660 -38.84 -34.62 -6.86
N ASP A 661 -38.30 -34.22 -8.02
CA ASP A 661 -37.72 -35.16 -8.99
C ASP A 661 -36.43 -35.79 -8.46
N MET A 662 -35.61 -34.99 -7.78
CA MET A 662 -34.44 -35.49 -7.05
C MET A 662 -34.87 -36.56 -6.04
N MET A 663 -35.91 -36.31 -5.25
CA MET A 663 -36.45 -37.28 -4.27
C MET A 663 -36.92 -38.57 -4.92
N VAL A 664 -37.67 -38.49 -6.03
CA VAL A 664 -38.17 -39.67 -6.74
C VAL A 664 -37.02 -40.52 -7.28
N ILE A 665 -35.99 -39.89 -7.85
CA ILE A 665 -34.82 -40.61 -8.35
C ILE A 665 -34.01 -41.23 -7.20
N MET A 666 -33.87 -40.53 -6.07
CA MET A 666 -33.19 -41.08 -4.89
C MET A 666 -33.93 -42.29 -4.31
N ALA A 667 -35.26 -42.22 -4.20
CA ALA A 667 -36.07 -43.34 -3.72
C ALA A 667 -35.94 -44.59 -4.61
N ARG A 668 -35.95 -44.41 -5.94
CA ARG A 668 -35.71 -45.53 -6.88
C ARG A 668 -34.30 -46.08 -6.79
N THR A 669 -33.31 -45.20 -6.59
CA THR A 669 -31.92 -45.62 -6.39
C THR A 669 -31.80 -46.52 -5.17
N LEU A 670 -32.44 -46.16 -4.06
CA LEU A 670 -32.48 -46.97 -2.83
C LEU A 670 -33.15 -48.32 -3.04
N GLU A 671 -34.28 -48.34 -3.76
CA GLU A 671 -34.99 -49.57 -4.12
C GLU A 671 -34.09 -50.54 -4.92
N ILE A 672 -33.29 -50.03 -5.86
CA ILE A 672 -32.36 -50.83 -6.66
C ILE A 672 -31.18 -51.37 -5.85
N LEU A 673 -30.83 -50.69 -4.77
CA LEU A 673 -29.78 -51.14 -3.85
C LEU A 673 -30.31 -52.08 -2.76
N ASP A 674 -31.58 -52.49 -2.83
CA ASP A 674 -32.28 -53.27 -1.79
C ASP A 674 -32.21 -52.60 -0.40
N ILE A 675 -32.20 -51.26 -0.36
CA ILE A 675 -32.23 -50.49 0.88
C ILE A 675 -33.68 -50.10 1.17
N GLU A 676 -34.30 -50.81 2.09
CA GLU A 676 -35.68 -50.55 2.51
C GLU A 676 -35.78 -49.23 3.29
N LEU A 677 -36.52 -48.28 2.74
CA LEU A 677 -37.00 -47.13 3.51
C LEU A 677 -38.27 -47.52 4.26
N GLU A 678 -38.38 -47.08 5.52
CA GLU A 678 -39.63 -47.24 6.26
C GLU A 678 -40.77 -46.57 5.47
N GLU A 679 -41.83 -47.34 5.21
CA GLU A 679 -42.99 -46.81 4.52
C GLU A 679 -43.63 -45.72 5.40
N ALA A 680 -43.81 -44.55 4.82
CA ALA A 680 -44.40 -43.40 5.48
C ALA A 680 -45.80 -43.20 4.90
N GLY A 681 -46.83 -43.17 5.75
CA GLY A 681 -48.16 -42.76 5.33
C GLY A 681 -48.17 -41.28 4.94
N GLU A 682 -49.13 -40.88 4.09
CA GLU A 682 -49.23 -39.50 3.61
C GLU A 682 -49.43 -38.49 4.75
N GLU A 683 -49.92 -38.91 5.92
CA GLU A 683 -50.02 -38.08 7.12
C GLU A 683 -48.65 -37.51 7.57
N SER A 684 -47.54 -38.14 7.20
CA SER A 684 -46.20 -37.61 7.45
C SER A 684 -45.89 -36.32 6.69
N LEU A 685 -46.66 -36.01 5.64
CA LEU A 685 -46.53 -34.79 4.87
C LEU A 685 -47.32 -33.61 5.46
N ASP A 686 -48.27 -33.86 6.36
CA ASP A 686 -49.14 -32.83 6.95
C ASP A 686 -48.38 -31.78 7.77
N MET A 687 -47.16 -32.10 8.19
CA MET A 687 -46.26 -31.16 8.87
C MET A 687 -45.66 -30.10 7.93
N TYR A 688 -45.80 -30.25 6.61
CA TYR A 688 -45.24 -29.32 5.63
C TYR A 688 -46.33 -28.42 5.03
N ASN A 689 -46.14 -27.11 5.16
CA ASN A 689 -47.08 -26.10 4.67
C ASN A 689 -47.27 -26.13 3.14
N ASP A 690 -46.32 -26.72 2.41
CA ASP A 690 -46.32 -26.84 0.96
C ASP A 690 -46.59 -28.26 0.45
N ALA A 691 -47.10 -29.16 1.29
CA ALA A 691 -47.43 -30.54 0.91
C ALA A 691 -48.42 -30.64 -0.26
N SER A 692 -49.32 -29.66 -0.41
CA SER A 692 -50.26 -29.58 -1.53
C SER A 692 -49.60 -29.28 -2.89
N LEU A 693 -48.35 -28.81 -2.89
CA LEU A 693 -47.57 -28.57 -4.12
C LEU A 693 -46.81 -29.82 -4.61
N ILE A 694 -46.76 -30.88 -3.81
CA ILE A 694 -46.09 -32.13 -4.19
C ILE A 694 -46.93 -32.82 -5.25
N SER A 695 -46.33 -33.15 -6.40
CA SER A 695 -47.02 -33.92 -7.42
C SER A 695 -47.31 -35.36 -6.97
N ASP A 696 -48.44 -35.93 -7.38
CA ASP A 696 -48.89 -37.26 -6.97
C ASP A 696 -47.83 -38.34 -7.13
N TYR A 697 -47.07 -38.32 -8.24
CA TYR A 697 -45.99 -39.29 -8.49
C TYR A 697 -44.83 -39.21 -7.50
N ALA A 698 -44.68 -38.09 -6.80
CA ALA A 698 -43.59 -37.84 -5.86
C ALA A 698 -44.00 -38.04 -4.40
N ARG A 699 -45.29 -38.04 -4.06
CA ARG A 699 -45.78 -38.04 -2.66
C ARG A 699 -45.13 -39.13 -1.81
N GLN A 700 -45.13 -40.38 -2.29
CA GLN A 700 -44.53 -41.49 -1.55
C GLN A 700 -43.02 -41.31 -1.35
N ALA A 701 -42.29 -40.89 -2.40
CA ALA A 701 -40.85 -40.68 -2.32
C ALA A 701 -40.49 -39.55 -1.35
N VAL A 702 -41.26 -38.45 -1.38
CA VAL A 702 -41.08 -37.34 -0.43
C VAL A 702 -41.32 -37.84 0.99
N ALA A 703 -42.45 -38.52 1.25
CA ALA A 703 -42.81 -39.00 2.58
C ALA A 703 -41.75 -39.94 3.19
N SER A 704 -41.31 -40.94 2.43
CA SER A 704 -40.30 -41.90 2.90
C SER A 704 -38.93 -41.27 3.13
N LEU A 705 -38.48 -40.37 2.25
CA LEU A 705 -37.16 -39.73 2.38
C LEU A 705 -37.09 -38.66 3.46
N THR A 706 -38.20 -37.98 3.75
CA THR A 706 -38.24 -37.04 4.88
C THR A 706 -38.34 -37.78 6.21
N LYS A 707 -39.13 -38.87 6.29
CA LYS A 707 -39.24 -39.71 7.48
C LYS A 707 -37.91 -40.37 7.86
N SER A 708 -37.13 -40.83 6.88
CA SER A 708 -35.80 -41.42 7.13
C SER A 708 -34.73 -40.41 7.54
N GLY A 709 -35.00 -39.11 7.42
CA GLY A 709 -34.03 -38.05 7.71
C GLY A 709 -32.95 -37.86 6.65
N LEU A 710 -32.96 -38.66 5.56
CA LEU A 710 -32.07 -38.47 4.41
C LEU A 710 -32.30 -37.09 3.77
N ILE A 711 -33.55 -36.63 3.78
CA ILE A 711 -33.92 -35.29 3.34
C ILE A 711 -34.57 -34.53 4.49
N GLN A 712 -34.11 -33.30 4.68
CA GLN A 712 -34.69 -32.37 5.64
C GLN A 712 -35.42 -31.26 4.89
N GLY A 713 -36.55 -30.81 5.44
CA GLY A 713 -37.26 -29.63 4.96
C GLY A 713 -36.44 -28.35 5.13
N SER A 714 -36.90 -27.27 4.51
CA SER A 714 -36.32 -25.93 4.61
C SER A 714 -37.32 -25.01 5.33
N GLY A 715 -37.14 -24.83 6.64
CA GLY A 715 -38.17 -24.24 7.49
C GLY A 715 -39.37 -25.18 7.58
N ASP A 716 -40.58 -24.65 7.37
CA ASP A 716 -41.83 -25.41 7.49
C ASP A 716 -42.29 -26.09 6.17
N GLY A 717 -41.40 -26.28 5.18
CA GLY A 717 -41.77 -26.85 3.88
C GLY A 717 -40.66 -27.65 3.17
N VAL A 718 -41.04 -28.52 2.23
CA VAL A 718 -40.10 -29.37 1.45
C VAL A 718 -39.68 -28.77 0.10
N LYS A 719 -40.38 -27.70 -0.33
CA LYS A 719 -40.17 -26.91 -1.54
C LYS A 719 -40.11 -27.77 -2.82
N PRO A 720 -41.16 -28.56 -3.12
CA PRO A 720 -41.09 -29.61 -4.15
C PRO A 720 -40.76 -29.08 -5.55
N LYS A 721 -41.23 -27.87 -5.88
CA LYS A 721 -41.02 -27.23 -7.19
C LYS A 721 -39.73 -26.39 -7.31
N HIS A 722 -39.00 -26.17 -6.21
CA HIS A 722 -37.73 -25.45 -6.27
C HIS A 722 -36.67 -26.27 -7.03
N GLN A 723 -35.80 -25.57 -7.75
CA GLN A 723 -34.64 -26.19 -8.38
C GLN A 723 -33.59 -26.52 -7.32
N ALA A 724 -33.06 -27.75 -7.34
CA ALA A 724 -32.06 -28.18 -6.38
C ALA A 724 -30.68 -27.62 -6.74
N THR A 725 -30.03 -27.01 -5.77
CA THR A 725 -28.66 -26.48 -5.90
C THR A 725 -27.62 -27.58 -5.78
N ARG A 726 -26.40 -27.30 -6.26
CA ARG A 726 -25.26 -28.23 -6.14
C ARG A 726 -24.97 -28.61 -4.69
N ALA A 727 -24.99 -27.65 -3.76
CA ALA A 727 -24.75 -27.92 -2.35
C ALA A 727 -25.83 -28.81 -1.73
N GLU A 728 -27.11 -28.56 -2.03
CA GLU A 728 -28.22 -29.39 -1.52
C GLU A 728 -28.11 -30.85 -1.98
N ILE A 729 -27.85 -31.07 -3.27
CA ILE A 729 -27.71 -32.42 -3.84
C ILE A 729 -26.56 -33.18 -3.17
N VAL A 730 -25.40 -32.53 -3.03
CA VAL A 730 -24.22 -33.18 -2.44
C VAL A 730 -24.45 -33.53 -0.98
N VAL A 731 -25.16 -32.69 -0.21
CA VAL A 731 -25.51 -33.03 1.18
C VAL A 731 -26.44 -34.24 1.25
N VAL A 732 -27.43 -34.34 0.35
CA VAL A 732 -28.33 -35.51 0.31
C VAL A 732 -27.57 -36.77 -0.07
N LEU A 733 -26.70 -36.71 -1.08
CA LEU A 733 -25.86 -37.85 -1.48
C LEU A 733 -24.89 -38.27 -0.38
N HIS A 734 -24.28 -37.30 0.31
CA HIS A 734 -23.36 -37.59 1.41
C HIS A 734 -24.07 -38.30 2.57
N ARG A 735 -25.28 -37.86 2.94
CA ARG A 735 -26.10 -38.55 3.96
C ARG A 735 -26.50 -39.95 3.52
N LEU A 736 -26.85 -40.14 2.25
CA LEU A 736 -27.11 -41.46 1.70
C LEU A 736 -25.87 -42.36 1.89
N LEU A 737 -24.70 -41.90 1.47
CA LEU A 737 -23.48 -42.69 1.59
C LEU A 737 -23.14 -43.01 3.04
N GLN A 738 -23.32 -42.08 3.97
CA GLN A 738 -23.14 -42.34 5.40
C GLN A 738 -24.13 -43.38 5.92
N SER A 739 -25.38 -43.36 5.46
CA SER A 739 -26.37 -44.35 5.86
C SER A 739 -26.02 -45.75 5.35
N ILE A 740 -25.49 -45.85 4.12
CA ILE A 740 -25.02 -47.10 3.53
C ILE A 740 -23.78 -47.61 4.26
N ASP A 741 -22.79 -46.74 4.51
CA ASP A 741 -21.53 -47.09 5.20
C ASP A 741 -21.77 -47.52 6.67
N SER A 742 -22.95 -47.21 7.24
CA SER A 742 -23.34 -47.54 8.62
C SER A 742 -24.09 -48.87 8.78
N ILE A 743 -24.45 -49.51 7.66
CA ILE A 743 -25.08 -50.85 7.59
C ILE A 743 -23.97 -51.87 7.32
#